data_AF-A0A3D0JSM6-F1
#
_entry.id   AF-A0A3D0JSM6-F1
#
_cell.length_a   1.000
_cell.length_b   1.000
_cell.length_c   1.000
_cell.angle_alpha   90.00
_cell.angle_beta   90.00
_cell.angle_gamma   90.00
#
_symmetry.space_group_name_H-M   'P 1'
#
loop_
_entity.id
_entity.type
_entity.pdbx_description
1 polymer ?
#
loop_
_entity_poly.entity_id
_entity_poly.type
_entity_poly.pdbx_seq_one_letter_code
_entity_poly.pdbx_strand_id
1 'polypeptide(L)'
;MLLATDLDGTFLAGDPEDRLSLYQTIAAHPEIKLAYVTGRSLEAVLPLLADPTLPQPDYIVADVGATLVHGDSLQPIQPLQSVVDARWPGETQVASAIEPFGLERQDVPQARRCSYFCTPEQAANPALGEIADELGCDLLYSAELYLDFLPKGVNKGSSLQALADWLELDHDQVLAAGDTLNDLSMLSANFHGVCVGQSEAALLEATRSHSRTLHAVRPGCGGILEAFAHFGFLGEHGIAAERRQAAQPGKAELVMVYHRLPYEEYRGADGKLQRRRPTSPNGIIPTLLSFFGDGQPGSWVAWAVHEDGDEPFDSHTTVDAERYPKLTAARVKLSKEDVDIFYKRFSKEAFWPTLHTFWERATFNEDDWLVFLKVNRAFAERTALEAAEGAIVWLHDYNLWMVPAYLRELRPDLRIAFFHHTYFPSADVFNVLPWRRQIIGSLLQCDYIGFHIPRQVENFVDVARGVFPLKTLERQSCAPRFITYGCAVGLERMTTALDTGTRQVKLGAHPVGLDIDRVRNALEAPKIKELMGQLREEQKGVKLILAVERLDYTKGILEKLNAYERLLDDNPELLGKVTLVTVCVPAAREMTVYDELQTQIEQAVGRINGRFARVGWTPLQFFFRSLPFEEVSAWYAMADVMWITPLRDGLNLVAKEFVAAQGLLGGRGVLVLSEFAGAAAELKGALLTNPHDPADLAQTCYLALNLPKSEAQARLRELFDIVCFNDIRRWGEDFLAGVQVEEEREPLTLVG
;
A
#
# COMPACT_ATOMS: atom_id res chain seq x y z
N MET A 1 -27.42 -15.49 16.34
CA MET A 1 -27.44 -14.60 17.53
C MET A 1 -26.99 -13.21 17.11
N LEU A 2 -27.20 -12.18 17.94
CA LEU A 2 -26.64 -10.84 17.77
C LEU A 2 -25.63 -10.56 18.90
N LEU A 3 -24.36 -10.35 18.55
CA LEU A 3 -23.37 -9.77 19.45
C LEU A 3 -23.44 -8.24 19.30
N ALA A 4 -23.96 -7.57 20.32
CA ALA A 4 -24.01 -6.12 20.43
C ALA A 4 -22.94 -5.65 21.40
N THR A 5 -21.95 -4.90 20.95
CA THR A 5 -20.76 -4.61 21.75
C THR A 5 -20.35 -3.16 21.67
N ASP A 6 -19.96 -2.59 22.81
CA ASP A 6 -19.16 -1.36 22.78
C ASP A 6 -17.77 -1.66 22.21
N LEU A 7 -17.10 -0.62 21.75
CA LEU A 7 -15.81 -0.69 21.07
C LEU A 7 -14.65 -0.46 22.04
N ASP A 8 -14.70 0.62 22.81
CA ASP A 8 -13.61 1.07 23.67
C ASP A 8 -13.64 0.25 24.96
N GLY A 9 -12.48 -0.24 25.44
CA GLY A 9 -12.42 -1.11 26.63
C GLY A 9 -13.09 -2.49 26.50
N THR A 10 -13.87 -2.71 25.43
CA THR A 10 -14.63 -3.92 25.16
C THR A 10 -14.16 -4.62 23.87
N PHE A 11 -14.71 -4.30 22.68
CA PHE A 11 -14.42 -5.05 21.44
C PHE A 11 -13.04 -4.81 20.84
N LEU A 12 -12.41 -3.66 21.12
CA LEU A 12 -11.06 -3.33 20.64
C LEU A 12 -9.97 -3.62 21.68
N ALA A 13 -10.38 -4.02 22.89
CA ALA A 13 -9.52 -4.22 24.04
C ALA A 13 -9.33 -5.70 24.40
N GLY A 14 -8.54 -5.95 25.45
CA GLY A 14 -8.09 -7.28 25.84
C GLY A 14 -6.75 -7.66 25.23
N ASP A 15 -6.29 -8.86 25.54
CA ASP A 15 -5.03 -9.40 25.03
C ASP A 15 -5.11 -9.64 23.50
N PRO A 16 -4.02 -9.43 22.72
CA PRO A 16 -3.99 -9.73 21.29
C PRO A 16 -4.49 -11.13 20.91
N GLU A 17 -4.18 -12.17 21.70
CA GLU A 17 -4.65 -13.54 21.43
C GLU A 17 -6.17 -13.66 21.56
N ASP A 18 -6.76 -12.92 22.50
CA ASP A 18 -8.20 -12.95 22.78
C ASP A 18 -8.98 -12.21 21.70
N ARG A 19 -8.46 -11.06 21.24
CA ARG A 19 -9.04 -10.31 20.12
C ARG A 19 -9.03 -11.15 18.85
N LEU A 20 -7.86 -11.73 18.53
CA LEU A 20 -7.71 -12.63 17.39
C LEU A 20 -8.71 -13.78 17.44
N SER A 21 -8.80 -14.46 18.60
CA SER A 21 -9.71 -15.58 18.80
C SER A 21 -11.17 -15.17 18.56
N LEU A 22 -11.61 -14.05 19.15
CA LEU A 22 -12.99 -13.57 18.97
C LEU A 22 -13.27 -13.21 17.51
N TYR A 23 -12.36 -12.51 16.85
CA TYR A 23 -12.55 -12.06 15.47
C TYR A 23 -12.62 -13.25 14.50
N GLN A 24 -11.77 -14.26 14.71
CA GLN A 24 -11.83 -15.51 13.94
C GLN A 24 -13.13 -16.27 14.20
N THR A 25 -13.56 -16.35 15.46
CA THR A 25 -14.84 -16.99 15.81
C THR A 25 -16.01 -16.30 15.09
N ILE A 26 -16.07 -14.96 15.09
CA ILE A 26 -17.13 -14.23 14.37
C ILE A 26 -17.06 -14.53 12.87
N ALA A 27 -15.86 -14.55 12.28
CA ALA A 27 -15.69 -14.82 10.85
C ALA A 27 -16.03 -16.28 10.46
N ALA A 28 -15.80 -17.25 11.35
CA ALA A 28 -16.09 -18.66 11.13
C ALA A 28 -17.59 -19.00 11.28
N HIS A 29 -18.32 -18.17 12.02
CA HIS A 29 -19.72 -18.39 12.40
C HIS A 29 -20.63 -17.27 11.84
N PRO A 30 -21.02 -17.34 10.56
CA PRO A 30 -21.85 -16.30 9.91
C PRO A 30 -23.26 -16.14 10.54
N GLU A 31 -23.68 -17.05 11.41
CA GLU A 31 -24.89 -16.93 12.23
C GLU A 31 -24.76 -15.93 13.40
N ILE A 32 -23.53 -15.50 13.71
CA ILE A 32 -23.26 -14.41 14.66
C ILE A 32 -23.35 -13.10 13.87
N LYS A 33 -24.46 -12.39 14.04
CA LYS A 33 -24.56 -11.01 13.58
C LYS A 33 -23.81 -10.10 14.56
N LEU A 34 -23.05 -9.14 14.05
CA LEU A 34 -22.26 -8.21 14.84
C LEU A 34 -22.85 -6.79 14.76
N ALA A 35 -23.11 -6.19 15.91
CA ALA A 35 -23.50 -4.79 16.04
C ALA A 35 -22.49 -4.01 16.87
N TYR A 36 -21.92 -2.96 16.29
CA TYR A 36 -21.15 -1.97 17.05
C TYR A 36 -22.11 -1.00 17.72
N VAL A 37 -22.18 -1.01 19.06
CA VAL A 37 -23.07 -0.15 19.84
C VAL A 37 -22.20 0.80 20.65
N THR A 38 -21.93 1.99 20.10
CA THR A 38 -20.85 2.86 20.56
C THR A 38 -21.29 4.30 20.82
N GLY A 39 -20.59 4.96 21.75
CA GLY A 39 -20.66 6.40 21.94
C GLY A 39 -19.95 7.21 20.85
N ARG A 40 -19.14 6.57 20.01
CA ARG A 40 -18.47 7.22 18.86
C ARG A 40 -19.49 7.70 17.83
N SER A 41 -19.19 8.79 17.14
CA SER A 41 -19.96 9.17 15.96
C SER A 41 -19.70 8.21 14.81
N LEU A 42 -20.61 8.16 13.83
CA LEU A 42 -20.43 7.28 12.67
C LEU A 42 -19.09 7.55 11.95
N GLU A 43 -18.69 8.81 11.84
CA GLU A 43 -17.42 9.20 11.22
C GLU A 43 -16.21 8.66 11.99
N ALA A 44 -16.25 8.65 13.33
CA ALA A 44 -15.22 8.06 14.18
C ALA A 44 -15.17 6.52 14.15
N VAL A 45 -16.21 5.87 13.60
CA VAL A 45 -16.23 4.40 13.37
C VAL A 45 -15.65 4.04 12.00
N LEU A 46 -15.69 4.95 11.02
CA LEU A 46 -15.17 4.68 9.66
C LEU A 46 -13.74 4.12 9.60
N PRO A 47 -12.78 4.57 10.43
CA PRO A 47 -11.43 4.02 10.41
C PRO A 47 -11.41 2.54 10.80
N LEU A 48 -12.27 2.13 11.74
CA LEU A 48 -12.37 0.72 12.15
C LEU A 48 -12.92 -0.14 11.01
N LEU A 49 -13.90 0.36 10.26
CA LEU A 49 -14.42 -0.31 9.07
C LEU A 49 -13.41 -0.36 7.92
N ALA A 50 -12.40 0.50 7.94
CA ALA A 50 -11.30 0.49 6.99
C ALA A 50 -10.18 -0.47 7.42
N ASP A 51 -10.16 -0.93 8.68
CA ASP A 51 -9.20 -1.92 9.16
C ASP A 51 -9.66 -3.32 8.75
N PRO A 52 -8.98 -3.97 7.78
CA PRO A 52 -9.35 -5.30 7.31
C PRO A 52 -9.12 -6.42 8.36
N THR A 53 -8.45 -6.12 9.48
CA THR A 53 -8.24 -7.09 10.57
C THR A 53 -9.42 -7.17 11.53
N LEU A 54 -10.34 -6.20 11.49
CA LEU A 54 -11.54 -6.17 12.30
C LEU A 54 -12.71 -6.86 11.56
N PRO A 55 -13.52 -7.69 12.25
CA PRO A 55 -14.75 -8.21 11.68
C PRO A 55 -15.70 -7.07 11.30
N GLN A 56 -16.17 -7.10 10.06
CA GLN A 56 -17.13 -6.11 9.59
C GLN A 56 -18.46 -6.29 10.34
N PRO A 57 -19.01 -5.23 10.98
CA PRO A 57 -20.30 -5.33 11.64
C PRO A 57 -21.44 -5.40 10.61
N ASP A 58 -22.51 -6.12 10.94
CA ASP A 58 -23.78 -6.08 10.20
C ASP A 58 -24.53 -4.77 10.45
N TYR A 59 -24.41 -4.22 11.67
CA TYR A 59 -25.12 -3.01 12.09
C TYR A 59 -24.23 -2.11 12.92
N ILE A 60 -24.48 -0.80 12.84
CA ILE A 60 -23.80 0.20 13.64
C ILE A 60 -24.84 1.06 14.32
N VAL A 61 -24.76 1.12 15.64
CA VAL A 61 -25.50 2.02 16.52
C VAL A 61 -24.48 3.02 17.08
N ALA A 62 -24.39 4.18 16.45
CA ALA A 62 -23.44 5.24 16.75
C ALA A 62 -24.12 6.44 17.44
N ASP A 63 -23.33 7.45 17.80
CA ASP A 63 -23.80 8.69 18.42
C ASP A 63 -24.64 8.42 19.70
N VAL A 64 -24.17 7.47 20.53
CA VAL A 64 -24.86 7.05 21.77
C VAL A 64 -26.26 6.48 21.51
N GLY A 65 -26.51 5.95 20.31
CA GLY A 65 -27.81 5.40 19.92
C GLY A 65 -28.61 6.25 18.95
N ALA A 66 -28.16 7.46 18.63
CA ALA A 66 -28.90 8.37 17.76
C ALA A 66 -28.74 8.09 16.25
N THR A 67 -27.78 7.23 15.87
CA THR A 67 -27.54 6.84 14.49
C THR A 67 -27.60 5.31 14.36
N LEU A 68 -28.52 4.78 13.55
CA LEU A 68 -28.67 3.35 13.25
C LEU A 68 -28.48 3.11 11.75
N VAL A 69 -27.41 2.42 11.37
CA VAL A 69 -27.07 2.14 9.97
C VAL A 69 -26.68 0.68 9.76
N HIS A 70 -26.84 0.20 8.53
CA HIS A 70 -26.23 -1.05 8.09
C HIS A 70 -24.70 -0.89 8.03
N GLY A 71 -23.95 -1.87 8.52
CA GLY A 71 -22.48 -1.75 8.60
C GLY A 71 -21.76 -1.89 7.25
N ASP A 72 -22.40 -2.52 6.26
CA ASP A 72 -21.85 -2.71 4.91
C ASP A 72 -21.99 -1.47 4.02
N SER A 73 -23.17 -0.87 4.04
CA SER A 73 -23.61 0.19 3.13
C SER A 73 -23.68 1.55 3.80
N LEU A 74 -23.64 1.59 5.14
CA LEU A 74 -23.84 2.78 5.97
C LEU A 74 -25.19 3.46 5.72
N GLN A 75 -26.14 2.76 5.08
CA GLN A 75 -27.47 3.29 4.88
C GLN A 75 -28.27 3.25 6.20
N PRO A 76 -29.05 4.30 6.49
CA PRO A 76 -29.95 4.30 7.64
C PRO A 76 -30.91 3.12 7.63
N ILE A 77 -31.04 2.44 8.77
CA ILE A 77 -32.01 1.35 8.93
C ILE A 77 -33.39 1.96 9.09
N GLN A 78 -34.27 1.78 8.11
CA GLN A 78 -35.65 2.26 8.18
C GLN A 78 -36.60 1.14 8.61
N PRO A 79 -37.61 1.41 9.47
CA PRO A 79 -38.04 2.75 9.93
C PRO A 79 -37.31 3.27 11.18
N LEU A 80 -36.32 2.54 11.72
CA LEU A 80 -35.69 2.85 13.01
C LEU A 80 -35.10 4.26 13.06
N GLN A 81 -34.33 4.65 12.05
CA GLN A 81 -33.73 5.99 11.99
C GLN A 81 -34.78 7.09 11.92
N SER A 82 -35.90 6.88 11.21
CA SER A 82 -36.98 7.89 11.11
C SER A 82 -37.58 8.23 12.47
N VAL A 83 -37.67 7.27 13.40
CA VAL A 83 -38.18 7.52 14.75
C VAL A 83 -37.24 8.43 15.54
N VAL A 84 -35.92 8.24 15.38
CA VAL A 84 -34.92 9.09 16.01
C VAL A 84 -34.94 10.50 15.40
N ASP A 85 -34.98 10.58 14.07
CA ASP A 85 -35.00 11.85 13.33
C ASP A 85 -36.22 12.71 13.70
N ALA A 86 -37.39 12.09 13.89
CA ALA A 86 -38.60 12.78 14.29
C ALA A 86 -38.55 13.38 15.71
N ARG A 87 -37.64 12.90 16.56
CA ARG A 87 -37.45 13.36 17.94
C ARG A 87 -36.31 14.37 18.10
N TRP A 88 -35.48 14.56 17.06
CA TRP A 88 -34.32 15.45 17.14
C TRP A 88 -34.71 16.89 16.78
N PRO A 89 -34.53 17.89 17.68
CA PRO A 89 -34.86 19.28 17.39
C PRO A 89 -33.91 19.94 16.37
N GLY A 90 -32.75 19.33 16.09
CA GLY A 90 -31.75 19.89 15.19
C GLY A 90 -30.63 20.64 15.93
N GLU A 91 -29.41 20.53 15.42
CA GLU A 91 -28.20 21.03 16.08
C GLU A 91 -28.23 22.55 16.32
N THR A 92 -28.73 23.33 15.37
CA THR A 92 -28.79 24.79 15.48
C THR A 92 -29.68 25.25 16.62
N GLN A 93 -30.77 24.53 16.90
CA GLN A 93 -31.68 24.88 18.01
C GLN A 93 -31.01 24.63 19.35
N VAL A 94 -30.35 23.48 19.51
CA VAL A 94 -29.58 23.16 20.71
C VAL A 94 -28.44 24.16 20.92
N ALA A 95 -27.64 24.44 19.89
CA ALA A 95 -26.54 25.40 19.97
C ALA A 95 -27.00 26.81 20.39
N SER A 96 -28.10 27.29 19.81
CA SER A 96 -28.66 28.61 20.16
C SER A 96 -29.17 28.66 21.61
N ALA A 97 -29.75 27.57 22.11
CA ALA A 97 -30.24 27.49 23.48
C ALA A 97 -29.09 27.40 24.51
N ILE A 98 -27.94 26.85 24.12
CA ILE A 98 -26.77 26.66 24.99
C ILE A 98 -25.78 27.82 24.95
N GLU A 99 -25.77 28.64 23.90
CA GLU A 99 -24.91 29.82 23.78
C GLU A 99 -24.86 30.71 25.05
N PRO A 100 -25.99 31.02 25.74
CA PRO A 100 -25.96 31.84 26.95
C PRO A 100 -25.19 31.25 28.14
N PHE A 101 -24.94 29.93 28.14
CA PHE A 101 -24.21 29.22 29.20
C PHE A 101 -22.70 29.25 29.00
N GLY A 102 -22.22 29.72 27.84
CA GLY A 102 -20.79 29.83 27.53
C GLY A 102 -20.06 28.48 27.49
N LEU A 103 -20.79 27.38 27.22
CA LEU A 103 -20.20 26.06 27.08
C LEU A 103 -19.54 25.92 25.71
N GLU A 104 -18.32 25.37 25.70
CA GLU A 104 -17.59 25.11 24.46
C GLU A 104 -18.06 23.81 23.84
N ARG A 105 -18.51 23.85 22.58
CA ARG A 105 -18.91 22.65 21.84
C ARG A 105 -17.66 21.86 21.44
N GLN A 106 -17.71 20.54 21.57
CA GLN A 106 -16.63 19.69 21.07
C GLN A 106 -16.47 19.83 19.56
N ASP A 107 -15.23 20.02 19.10
CA ASP A 107 -14.86 20.08 17.67
C ASP A 107 -14.63 18.66 17.11
N VAL A 108 -15.69 17.85 17.16
CA VAL A 108 -15.72 16.48 16.63
C VAL A 108 -17.01 16.27 15.83
N PRO A 109 -17.00 15.40 14.80
CA PRO A 109 -18.20 15.03 14.05
C PRO A 109 -19.24 14.38 14.97
N GLN A 110 -20.50 14.80 14.86
CA GLN A 110 -21.63 14.35 15.66
C GLN A 110 -22.87 14.34 14.78
N ALA A 111 -23.77 13.37 14.94
CA ALA A 111 -25.04 13.34 14.22
C ALA A 111 -26.20 13.10 15.20
N ARG A 112 -27.17 14.00 15.22
CA ARG A 112 -28.27 14.01 16.22
C ARG A 112 -27.79 13.98 17.68
N ARG A 113 -26.64 14.59 17.93
CA ARG A 113 -26.04 14.79 19.24
C ARG A 113 -25.35 16.15 19.28
N CYS A 114 -25.41 16.82 20.42
CA CYS A 114 -24.57 17.99 20.68
C CYS A 114 -23.85 17.83 22.02
N SER A 115 -22.54 17.71 21.94
CA SER A 115 -21.65 17.44 23.07
C SER A 115 -20.84 18.69 23.40
N TYR A 116 -20.85 19.09 24.66
CA TYR A 116 -20.17 20.28 25.17
C TYR A 116 -19.19 19.92 26.29
N PHE A 117 -18.09 20.64 26.39
CA PHE A 117 -17.23 20.62 27.58
C PHE A 117 -17.96 21.33 28.73
N CYS A 118 -18.11 20.64 29.85
CA CYS A 118 -18.90 21.10 30.97
C CYS A 118 -18.29 20.59 32.29
N THR A 119 -18.02 21.47 33.25
CA THR A 119 -17.55 21.04 34.59
C THR A 119 -18.70 20.43 35.41
N PRO A 120 -18.41 19.65 36.47
CA PRO A 120 -19.47 19.10 37.34
C PRO A 120 -20.41 20.16 37.91
N GLU A 121 -19.89 21.35 38.25
CA GLU A 121 -20.69 22.46 38.77
C GLU A 121 -21.60 23.06 37.70
N GLN A 122 -21.12 23.16 36.46
CA GLN A 122 -21.91 23.64 35.34
C GLN A 122 -23.00 22.63 34.96
N ALA A 123 -22.68 21.33 34.94
CA ALA A 123 -23.61 20.25 34.64
C ALA A 123 -24.74 20.14 35.68
N ALA A 124 -24.48 20.52 36.93
CA ALA A 124 -25.48 20.58 38.00
C ALA A 124 -26.47 21.76 37.88
N ASN A 125 -26.32 22.65 36.89
CA ASN A 125 -27.22 23.77 36.69
C ASN A 125 -28.61 23.28 36.22
N PRO A 126 -29.69 23.45 37.03
CA PRO A 126 -31.01 22.95 36.70
C PRO A 126 -31.60 23.55 35.42
N ALA A 127 -31.17 24.76 35.03
CA ALA A 127 -31.62 25.40 33.78
C ALA A 127 -31.22 24.62 32.53
N LEU A 128 -30.12 23.85 32.57
CA LEU A 128 -29.72 22.98 31.44
C LEU A 128 -30.71 21.81 31.27
N GLY A 129 -31.22 21.27 32.38
CA GLY A 129 -32.26 20.24 32.36
C GLY A 129 -33.60 20.77 31.85
N GLU A 130 -34.00 21.97 32.28
CA GLU A 130 -35.21 22.64 31.79
C GLU A 130 -35.15 22.89 30.27
N ILE A 131 -34.01 23.37 29.76
CA ILE A 131 -33.78 23.56 28.32
C ILE A 131 -33.83 22.24 27.57
N ALA A 132 -33.21 21.18 28.11
CA ALA A 132 -33.26 19.86 27.49
C ALA A 132 -34.72 19.38 27.36
N ASP A 133 -35.52 19.53 28.41
CA ASP A 133 -36.94 19.16 28.38
C ASP A 133 -37.76 20.02 27.40
N GLU A 134 -37.53 21.33 27.34
CA GLU A 134 -38.17 22.24 26.37
C GLU A 134 -37.85 21.87 24.92
N LEU A 135 -36.61 21.47 24.66
CA LEU A 135 -36.15 21.05 23.34
C LEU A 135 -36.55 19.60 22.98
N GLY A 136 -37.14 18.85 23.90
CA GLY A 136 -37.45 17.43 23.70
C GLY A 136 -36.17 16.59 23.61
N CYS A 137 -35.17 16.91 24.43
CA CYS A 137 -33.90 16.21 24.54
C CYS A 137 -33.77 15.49 25.88
N ASP A 138 -32.95 14.44 25.89
CA ASP A 138 -32.34 13.94 27.11
C ASP A 138 -30.96 14.55 27.28
N LEU A 139 -30.58 14.77 28.53
CA LEU A 139 -29.31 15.34 28.93
C LEU A 139 -28.47 14.25 29.62
N LEU A 140 -27.32 13.94 29.04
CA LEU A 140 -26.38 12.96 29.58
C LEU A 140 -25.08 13.65 29.97
N TYR A 141 -24.63 13.45 31.21
CA TYR A 141 -23.33 13.90 31.66
C TYR A 141 -22.39 12.69 31.80
N SER A 142 -21.26 12.72 31.12
CA SER A 142 -20.32 11.59 31.05
C SER A 142 -18.87 12.01 31.27
N ALA A 143 -18.06 11.07 31.77
CA ALA A 143 -16.62 11.22 32.02
C ALA A 143 -16.21 12.45 32.88
N GLU A 144 -17.14 12.97 33.69
CA GLU A 144 -16.98 14.22 34.45
C GLU A 144 -16.54 15.43 33.60
N LEU A 145 -16.87 15.43 32.30
CA LEU A 145 -16.37 16.43 31.35
C LEU A 145 -17.35 16.76 30.22
N TYR A 146 -18.19 15.81 29.81
CA TYR A 146 -19.00 15.94 28.61
C TYR A 146 -20.48 16.02 28.94
N LEU A 147 -21.15 17.04 28.42
CA LEU A 147 -22.60 17.20 28.49
C LEU A 147 -23.21 17.01 27.10
N ASP A 148 -23.95 15.92 26.93
CA ASP A 148 -24.54 15.50 25.67
C ASP A 148 -26.06 15.76 25.65
N PHE A 149 -26.50 16.50 24.63
CA PHE A 149 -27.92 16.60 24.27
C PHE A 149 -28.25 15.53 23.23
N LEU A 150 -29.22 14.68 23.55
CA LEU A 150 -29.67 13.55 22.73
C LEU A 150 -31.19 13.64 22.49
N PRO A 151 -31.74 13.02 21.43
CA PRO A 151 -33.19 12.96 21.23
C PRO A 151 -33.89 12.27 22.40
N LYS A 152 -35.08 12.74 22.81
CA LYS A 152 -35.80 12.16 23.97
C LYS A 152 -35.98 10.64 23.87
N GLY A 153 -35.58 9.93 24.92
CA GLY A 153 -35.70 8.48 25.05
C GLY A 153 -34.84 7.69 24.07
N VAL A 154 -33.74 8.29 23.56
CA VAL A 154 -32.78 7.63 22.67
C VAL A 154 -31.45 7.46 23.40
N ASN A 155 -31.02 6.21 23.56
CA ASN A 155 -29.72 5.81 24.10
C ASN A 155 -29.29 4.44 23.50
N LYS A 156 -28.09 3.96 23.84
CA LYS A 156 -27.57 2.66 23.39
C LYS A 156 -28.57 1.52 23.61
N GLY A 157 -29.17 1.44 24.80
CA GLY A 157 -30.13 0.39 25.17
C GLY A 157 -31.45 0.44 24.40
N SER A 158 -32.08 1.61 24.30
CA SER A 158 -33.34 1.76 23.54
C SER A 158 -33.15 1.47 22.06
N SER A 159 -32.02 1.88 21.49
CA SER A 159 -31.71 1.67 20.08
C SER A 159 -31.34 0.23 19.80
N LEU A 160 -30.62 -0.44 20.70
CA LEU A 160 -30.37 -1.89 20.62
C LEU A 160 -31.68 -2.68 20.72
N GLN A 161 -32.59 -2.32 21.62
CA GLN A 161 -33.91 -2.97 21.72
C GLN A 161 -34.71 -2.80 20.43
N ALA A 162 -34.78 -1.58 19.89
CA ALA A 162 -35.47 -1.32 18.63
C ALA A 162 -34.86 -2.11 17.46
N LEU A 163 -33.53 -2.27 17.44
CA LEU A 163 -32.84 -3.10 16.45
C LEU A 163 -33.16 -4.59 16.62
N ALA A 164 -33.13 -5.11 17.85
CA ALA A 164 -33.46 -6.51 18.13
C ALA A 164 -34.91 -6.84 17.74
N ASP A 165 -35.86 -5.94 18.07
CA ASP A 165 -37.27 -6.07 17.72
C ASP A 165 -37.46 -6.07 16.19
N TRP A 166 -36.75 -5.18 15.48
CA TRP A 166 -36.79 -5.11 14.01
C TRP A 166 -36.20 -6.34 13.34
N LEU A 167 -35.18 -6.95 13.96
CA LEU A 167 -34.59 -8.22 13.51
C LEU A 167 -35.41 -9.45 13.91
N GLU A 168 -36.52 -9.26 14.63
CA GLU A 168 -37.36 -10.34 15.18
C GLU A 168 -36.55 -11.32 16.04
N LEU A 169 -35.62 -10.80 16.85
CA LEU A 169 -34.77 -11.61 17.73
C LEU A 169 -35.36 -11.70 19.14
N ASP A 170 -35.36 -12.92 19.68
CA ASP A 170 -35.68 -13.15 21.08
C ASP A 170 -34.57 -12.60 21.99
N HIS A 171 -34.93 -12.22 23.21
CA HIS A 171 -33.98 -11.66 24.17
C HIS A 171 -32.76 -12.57 24.46
N ASP A 172 -32.96 -13.88 24.41
CA ASP A 172 -31.92 -14.90 24.65
C ASP A 172 -30.91 -14.99 23.50
N GLN A 173 -31.26 -14.43 22.34
CA GLN A 173 -30.44 -14.44 21.12
C GLN A 173 -29.54 -13.21 20.99
N VAL A 174 -29.61 -12.27 21.95
CA VAL A 174 -28.80 -11.04 21.97
C VAL A 174 -27.83 -11.10 23.14
N LEU A 175 -26.55 -10.85 22.87
CA LEU A 175 -25.52 -10.64 23.87
C LEU A 175 -25.05 -9.19 23.82
N ALA A 176 -25.29 -8.42 24.88
CA ALA A 176 -24.77 -7.07 25.07
C ALA A 176 -23.44 -7.11 25.84
N ALA A 177 -22.39 -6.46 25.33
CA ALA A 177 -21.07 -6.42 25.95
C ALA A 177 -20.59 -4.97 26.15
N GLY A 178 -20.14 -4.64 27.36
CA GLY A 178 -19.62 -3.32 27.69
C GLY A 178 -18.73 -3.34 28.95
N ASP A 179 -18.08 -2.21 29.23
CA ASP A 179 -17.13 -2.06 30.34
C ASP A 179 -17.33 -0.79 31.18
N THR A 180 -18.11 0.18 30.70
CA THR A 180 -18.28 1.48 31.37
C THR A 180 -19.73 1.74 31.79
N LEU A 181 -19.95 2.72 32.68
CA LEU A 181 -21.32 3.08 33.11
C LEU A 181 -22.21 3.56 31.93
N ASN A 182 -21.62 4.07 30.84
CA ASN A 182 -22.39 4.49 29.67
C ASN A 182 -23.07 3.29 28.94
N ASP A 183 -22.56 2.07 29.18
CA ASP A 183 -23.08 0.81 28.63
C ASP A 183 -24.23 0.23 29.47
N LEU A 184 -24.48 0.80 30.65
CA LEU A 184 -25.53 0.32 31.56
C LEU A 184 -26.88 0.25 30.86
N SER A 185 -27.21 1.22 29.99
CA SER A 185 -28.49 1.23 29.27
C SER A 185 -28.70 -0.01 28.41
N MET A 186 -27.66 -0.52 27.74
CA MET A 186 -27.77 -1.74 26.93
C MET A 186 -27.66 -3.02 27.77
N LEU A 187 -26.88 -3.01 28.86
CA LEU A 187 -26.77 -4.14 29.79
C LEU A 187 -27.99 -4.30 30.70
N SER A 188 -28.82 -3.27 30.81
CA SER A 188 -30.10 -3.27 31.52
C SER A 188 -31.29 -3.60 30.61
N ALA A 189 -31.11 -3.56 29.28
CA ALA A 189 -32.07 -4.15 28.37
C ALA A 189 -32.10 -5.66 28.63
N ASN A 190 -33.26 -6.30 28.61
CA ASN A 190 -33.52 -7.65 29.13
C ASN A 190 -32.83 -8.80 28.34
N PHE A 191 -31.65 -8.57 27.78
CA PHE A 191 -30.81 -9.47 27.01
C PHE A 191 -29.83 -10.24 27.90
N HIS A 192 -29.10 -11.20 27.31
CA HIS A 192 -27.86 -11.66 27.94
C HIS A 192 -26.84 -10.52 27.91
N GLY A 193 -26.16 -10.29 29.02
CA GLY A 193 -25.18 -9.22 29.16
C GLY A 193 -23.83 -9.74 29.63
N VAL A 194 -22.76 -9.03 29.31
CA VAL A 194 -21.45 -9.21 29.91
C VAL A 194 -20.80 -7.88 30.25
N CYS A 195 -20.46 -7.70 31.52
CA CYS A 195 -19.47 -6.71 31.95
C CYS A 195 -18.11 -7.39 31.80
N VAL A 196 -17.29 -6.93 30.84
CA VAL A 196 -15.97 -7.55 30.60
C VAL A 196 -15.01 -7.28 31.76
N GLY A 197 -13.98 -8.08 31.92
CA GLY A 197 -13.00 -7.89 33.00
C GLY A 197 -12.40 -6.48 32.98
N GLN A 198 -12.07 -5.95 34.16
CA GLN A 198 -11.62 -4.55 34.35
C GLN A 198 -12.68 -3.46 34.06
N SER A 199 -13.97 -3.83 33.98
CA SER A 199 -15.08 -2.87 33.94
C SER A 199 -15.05 -1.87 35.10
N GLU A 200 -15.61 -0.68 34.87
CA GLU A 200 -15.78 0.36 35.88
C GLU A 200 -16.54 -0.14 37.12
N ALA A 201 -16.09 0.25 38.31
CA ALA A 201 -16.71 -0.17 39.57
C ALA A 201 -18.18 0.26 39.67
N ALA A 202 -18.53 1.43 39.12
CA ALA A 202 -19.89 1.94 39.09
C ALA A 202 -20.82 1.04 38.24
N LEU A 203 -20.34 0.54 37.09
CA LEU A 203 -21.09 -0.39 36.25
C LEU A 203 -21.29 -1.74 36.96
N LEU A 204 -20.24 -2.28 37.57
CA LEU A 204 -20.30 -3.55 38.29
C LEU A 204 -21.29 -3.50 39.46
N GLU A 205 -21.31 -2.39 40.21
CA GLU A 205 -22.28 -2.22 41.29
C GLU A 205 -23.72 -2.08 40.74
N ALA A 206 -23.91 -1.31 39.68
CA ALA A 206 -25.22 -1.12 39.05
C ALA A 206 -25.80 -2.43 38.46
N THR A 207 -24.95 -3.33 37.98
CA THR A 207 -25.36 -4.60 37.35
C THR A 207 -25.29 -5.81 38.28
N ARG A 208 -24.85 -5.64 39.55
CA ARG A 208 -24.68 -6.75 40.52
C ARG A 208 -25.94 -7.60 40.70
N SER A 209 -27.12 -6.99 40.63
CA SER A 209 -28.41 -7.68 40.78
C SER A 209 -29.02 -8.16 39.46
N HIS A 210 -28.36 -7.95 38.32
CA HIS A 210 -28.87 -8.37 37.02
C HIS A 210 -28.58 -9.85 36.80
N SER A 211 -29.62 -10.69 36.90
CA SER A 211 -29.49 -12.15 36.81
C SER A 211 -29.04 -12.67 35.43
N ARG A 212 -29.12 -11.83 34.39
CA ARG A 212 -28.75 -12.15 33.01
C ARG A 212 -27.41 -11.55 32.57
N THR A 213 -26.70 -10.90 33.49
CA THR A 213 -25.42 -10.23 33.21
C THR A 213 -24.28 -11.03 33.85
N LEU A 214 -23.34 -11.49 33.02
CA LEU A 214 -22.10 -12.09 33.46
C LEU A 214 -21.08 -11.01 33.83
N HIS A 215 -20.39 -11.16 34.95
CA HIS A 215 -19.19 -10.39 35.28
C HIS A 215 -17.98 -11.25 34.93
N ALA A 216 -17.36 -10.98 33.78
CA ALA A 216 -16.25 -11.77 33.27
C ALA A 216 -14.94 -11.46 34.03
N VAL A 217 -14.03 -12.44 34.04
CA VAL A 217 -12.70 -12.25 34.65
C VAL A 217 -11.75 -11.61 33.64
N ARG A 218 -11.78 -12.06 32.37
CA ARG A 218 -10.91 -11.56 31.31
C ARG A 218 -11.40 -10.23 30.73
N PRO A 219 -10.49 -9.28 30.44
CA PRO A 219 -10.85 -7.99 29.87
C PRO A 219 -11.21 -8.08 28.38
N GLY A 220 -11.95 -7.08 27.89
CA GLY A 220 -12.28 -6.89 26.48
C GLY A 220 -12.82 -8.13 25.78
N CYS A 221 -12.27 -8.46 24.61
CA CYS A 221 -12.66 -9.63 23.82
C CYS A 221 -12.58 -10.95 24.60
N GLY A 222 -11.68 -11.07 25.56
CA GLY A 222 -11.55 -12.25 26.42
C GLY A 222 -12.80 -12.49 27.27
N GLY A 223 -13.44 -11.42 27.74
CA GLY A 223 -14.70 -11.47 28.48
C GLY A 223 -15.90 -11.82 27.60
N ILE A 224 -15.92 -11.37 26.35
CA ILE A 224 -16.95 -11.77 25.37
C ILE A 224 -16.88 -13.28 25.10
N LEU A 225 -15.66 -13.82 24.94
CA LEU A 225 -15.45 -15.27 24.79
C LEU A 225 -15.90 -16.06 26.03
N GLU A 226 -15.68 -15.54 27.25
CA GLU A 226 -16.22 -16.15 28.47
C GLU A 226 -17.76 -16.16 28.44
N ALA A 227 -18.39 -15.09 27.98
CA ALA A 227 -19.84 -15.01 27.86
C ALA A 227 -20.40 -15.98 26.80
N PHE A 228 -19.72 -16.14 25.66
CA PHE A 228 -20.09 -17.15 24.65
C PHE A 228 -20.10 -18.56 25.25
N ALA A 229 -19.11 -18.88 26.09
CA ALA A 229 -19.06 -20.17 26.79
C ALA A 229 -20.17 -20.28 27.84
N HIS A 230 -20.35 -19.24 28.67
CA HIS A 230 -21.28 -19.23 29.80
C HIS A 230 -22.75 -19.36 29.36
N PHE A 231 -23.16 -18.59 28.35
CA PHE A 231 -24.54 -18.61 27.85
C PHE A 231 -24.77 -19.69 26.78
N GLY A 232 -23.74 -20.48 26.45
CA GLY A 232 -23.87 -21.63 25.55
C GLY A 232 -24.08 -21.28 24.07
N PHE A 233 -23.62 -20.10 23.63
CA PHE A 233 -23.81 -19.64 22.25
C PHE A 233 -23.05 -20.49 21.22
N LEU A 234 -21.94 -21.14 21.60
CA LEU A 234 -21.10 -21.97 20.72
C LEU A 234 -20.76 -23.37 21.27
N GLY A 235 -21.25 -23.71 22.48
CA GLY A 235 -20.87 -24.91 23.24
C GLY A 235 -19.39 -24.94 23.67
N GLU A 236 -19.03 -25.72 24.70
CA GLU A 236 -17.64 -25.77 25.22
C GLU A 236 -16.60 -26.22 24.16
N HIS A 237 -17.02 -26.98 23.15
CA HIS A 237 -16.14 -27.51 22.10
C HIS A 237 -15.93 -26.54 20.92
N GLY A 238 -16.84 -25.58 20.67
CA GLY A 238 -16.73 -24.62 19.57
C GLY A 238 -15.61 -23.60 19.82
N ILE A 239 -15.54 -23.06 21.04
CA ILE A 239 -14.56 -22.02 21.41
C ILE A 239 -13.13 -22.61 21.52
N ALA A 240 -13.00 -23.87 21.95
CA ALA A 240 -11.71 -24.54 22.05
C ALA A 240 -11.16 -25.01 20.68
N ALA A 241 -12.03 -25.29 19.71
CA ALA A 241 -11.64 -25.68 18.35
C ALA A 241 -11.18 -24.48 17.49
N GLU A 242 -11.70 -23.28 17.79
CA GLU A 242 -11.41 -22.02 17.09
C GLU A 242 -10.14 -21.31 17.59
N ARG A 243 -9.56 -21.74 18.72
CA ARG A 243 -8.17 -21.39 19.07
C ARG A 243 -7.22 -22.10 18.10
N ARG A 244 -7.07 -21.56 16.88
CA ARG A 244 -5.95 -21.94 16.01
C ARG A 244 -4.69 -21.76 16.83
N GLN A 245 -3.95 -22.84 17.09
CA GLN A 245 -2.63 -22.74 17.70
C GLN A 245 -1.85 -21.69 16.92
N ALA A 246 -1.36 -20.65 17.61
CA ALA A 246 -0.42 -19.69 17.02
C ALA A 246 0.60 -20.49 16.23
N ALA A 247 0.72 -20.19 14.92
CA ALA A 247 1.59 -20.93 14.04
C ALA A 247 2.98 -20.99 14.70
N GLN A 248 3.53 -22.19 14.90
CA GLN A 248 4.86 -22.32 15.49
C GLN A 248 5.82 -21.46 14.65
N PRO A 249 6.53 -20.50 15.27
CA PRO A 249 7.42 -19.62 14.52
C PRO A 249 8.42 -20.43 13.70
N GLY A 250 8.70 -19.95 12.49
CA GLY A 250 9.74 -20.50 11.64
C GLY A 250 11.14 -20.14 12.15
N LYS A 251 12.11 -20.11 11.24
CA LYS A 251 13.53 -19.92 11.59
C LYS A 251 14.19 -18.73 10.89
N ALA A 252 13.51 -18.09 9.94
CA ALA A 252 14.08 -17.01 9.17
C ALA A 252 13.95 -15.67 9.92
N GLU A 253 15.08 -15.05 10.24
CA GLU A 253 15.13 -13.70 10.83
C GLU A 253 14.81 -12.61 9.81
N LEU A 254 15.09 -12.87 8.53
CA LEU A 254 14.69 -12.05 7.39
C LEU A 254 13.87 -12.89 6.42
N VAL A 255 12.63 -12.46 6.17
CA VAL A 255 11.74 -13.06 5.18
C VAL A 255 11.49 -12.06 4.05
N MET A 256 12.00 -12.39 2.87
CA MET A 256 11.79 -11.63 1.64
C MET A 256 10.51 -12.12 0.97
N VAL A 257 9.50 -11.26 0.82
CA VAL A 257 8.23 -11.64 0.21
C VAL A 257 8.04 -10.89 -1.10
N TYR A 258 8.11 -11.62 -2.20
CA TYR A 258 7.96 -11.07 -3.54
C TYR A 258 7.16 -12.03 -4.40
N HIS A 259 6.28 -11.49 -5.26
CA HIS A 259 5.35 -12.31 -6.03
C HIS A 259 6.03 -13.32 -6.98
N ARG A 260 7.32 -13.14 -7.32
CA ARG A 260 8.08 -14.06 -8.17
C ARG A 260 9.17 -14.80 -7.42
N LEU A 261 9.39 -16.04 -7.82
CA LEU A 261 10.56 -16.82 -7.41
C LEU A 261 11.86 -16.18 -7.89
N PRO A 262 12.98 -16.41 -7.18
CA PRO A 262 14.30 -15.88 -7.57
C PRO A 262 14.91 -16.61 -8.79
N TYR A 263 14.20 -17.59 -9.34
CA TYR A 263 14.53 -18.36 -10.53
C TYR A 263 13.26 -18.63 -11.34
N GLU A 264 13.42 -19.06 -12.59
CA GLU A 264 12.31 -19.49 -13.43
C GLU A 264 12.18 -21.02 -13.41
N GLU A 265 10.95 -21.49 -13.24
CA GLU A 265 10.59 -22.88 -13.44
C GLU A 265 10.05 -23.07 -14.86
N TYR A 266 10.55 -24.08 -15.58
CA TYR A 266 10.06 -24.46 -16.90
C TYR A 266 10.05 -25.97 -17.04
N ARG A 267 9.18 -26.50 -17.92
CA ARG A 267 9.19 -27.93 -18.23
C ARG A 267 10.16 -28.23 -19.34
N GLY A 268 11.10 -29.15 -19.08
CA GLY A 268 12.04 -29.65 -20.07
C GLY A 268 11.36 -30.50 -21.15
N ALA A 269 12.12 -30.87 -22.18
CA ALA A 269 11.64 -31.77 -23.24
C ALA A 269 11.23 -33.17 -22.73
N ASP A 270 11.71 -33.53 -21.54
CA ASP A 270 11.37 -34.75 -20.79
C ASP A 270 10.12 -34.60 -19.90
N GLY A 271 9.46 -33.44 -19.94
CA GLY A 271 8.27 -33.13 -19.15
C GLY A 271 8.55 -32.77 -17.68
N LYS A 272 9.81 -32.88 -17.23
CA LYS A 272 10.21 -32.59 -15.84
C LYS A 272 10.36 -31.10 -15.61
N LEU A 273 10.06 -30.68 -14.38
CA LEU A 273 10.28 -29.31 -13.94
C LEU A 273 11.78 -29.05 -13.79
N GLN A 274 12.30 -28.08 -14.53
CA GLN A 274 13.68 -27.63 -14.47
C GLN A 274 13.71 -26.15 -14.05
N ARG A 275 14.83 -25.74 -13.46
CA ARG A 275 15.05 -24.37 -12.97
C ARG A 275 16.14 -23.70 -13.78
N ARG A 276 15.95 -22.43 -14.12
CA ARG A 276 16.98 -21.59 -14.73
C ARG A 276 17.00 -20.20 -14.10
N ARG A 277 18.09 -19.46 -14.34
CA ARG A 277 18.12 -18.04 -13.98
C ARG A 277 17.01 -17.28 -14.71
N PRO A 278 16.41 -16.25 -14.09
CA PRO A 278 15.40 -15.45 -14.74
C PRO A 278 15.92 -14.90 -16.08
N THR A 279 15.11 -15.06 -17.13
CA THR A 279 15.40 -14.55 -18.48
C THR A 279 15.14 -13.06 -18.60
N SER A 280 14.40 -12.46 -17.66
CA SER A 280 14.29 -11.00 -17.57
C SER A 280 15.57 -10.43 -16.94
N PRO A 281 16.42 -9.70 -17.70
CA PRO A 281 17.67 -9.18 -17.19
C PRO A 281 17.47 -8.04 -16.18
N ASN A 282 16.33 -7.36 -16.22
CA ASN A 282 16.10 -6.11 -15.51
C ASN A 282 15.01 -6.33 -14.47
N GLY A 283 15.38 -6.29 -13.19
CA GLY A 283 14.42 -6.43 -12.12
C GLY A 283 15.08 -6.31 -10.75
N ILE A 284 14.25 -6.16 -9.73
CA ILE A 284 14.67 -6.09 -8.33
C ILE A 284 15.19 -7.45 -7.82
N ILE A 285 14.97 -8.57 -8.51
CA ILE A 285 15.32 -9.91 -7.98
C ILE A 285 16.82 -10.05 -7.65
N PRO A 286 17.77 -9.75 -8.57
CA PRO A 286 19.20 -9.81 -8.24
C PRO A 286 19.58 -8.92 -7.05
N THR A 287 18.93 -7.76 -6.94
CA THR A 287 19.08 -6.84 -5.81
C THR A 287 18.65 -7.50 -4.49
N LEU A 288 17.42 -8.02 -4.43
CA LEU A 288 16.89 -8.63 -3.22
C LEU A 288 17.67 -9.89 -2.82
N LEU A 289 18.24 -10.61 -3.80
CA LEU A 289 19.10 -11.76 -3.52
C LEU A 289 20.44 -11.36 -2.87
N SER A 290 20.95 -10.16 -3.15
CA SER A 290 22.26 -9.72 -2.63
C SER A 290 22.33 -9.65 -1.09
N PHE A 291 21.20 -9.43 -0.40
CA PHE A 291 21.11 -9.45 1.06
C PHE A 291 21.38 -10.82 1.68
N PHE A 292 21.29 -11.88 0.89
CA PHE A 292 21.61 -13.24 1.34
C PHE A 292 23.02 -13.68 0.92
N GLY A 293 23.76 -12.82 0.19
CA GLY A 293 25.07 -13.12 -0.38
C GLY A 293 26.15 -13.42 0.66
N ASP A 294 26.10 -12.78 1.82
CA ASP A 294 27.06 -13.00 2.92
C ASP A 294 26.70 -14.23 3.78
N GLY A 295 25.77 -15.07 3.31
CA GLY A 295 25.34 -16.27 4.01
C GLY A 295 24.40 -15.99 5.18
N GLN A 296 23.68 -14.86 5.14
CA GLN A 296 22.56 -14.57 6.06
C GLN A 296 21.46 -15.63 5.85
N PRO A 297 21.00 -16.32 6.91
CA PRO A 297 19.84 -17.20 6.82
C PRO A 297 18.59 -16.39 6.48
N GLY A 298 17.76 -16.93 5.58
CA GLY A 298 16.50 -16.29 5.25
C GLY A 298 15.56 -17.15 4.43
N SER A 299 14.35 -16.67 4.29
CA SER A 299 13.32 -17.29 3.46
C SER A 299 12.83 -16.33 2.39
N TRP A 300 12.62 -16.85 1.17
CA TRP A 300 12.04 -16.14 0.05
C TRP A 300 10.66 -16.69 -0.24
N VAL A 301 9.62 -15.92 0.06
CA VAL A 301 8.23 -16.32 -0.17
C VAL A 301 7.76 -15.82 -1.53
N ALA A 302 7.34 -16.74 -2.40
CA ALA A 302 6.82 -16.43 -3.73
C ALA A 302 5.81 -17.48 -4.21
N TRP A 303 4.99 -17.14 -5.22
CA TRP A 303 4.06 -18.13 -5.77
C TRP A 303 4.77 -19.19 -6.61
N ALA A 304 4.12 -20.35 -6.73
CA ALA A 304 4.40 -21.35 -7.75
C ALA A 304 3.08 -21.93 -8.26
N VAL A 305 2.97 -22.06 -9.59
CA VAL A 305 1.81 -22.71 -10.21
C VAL A 305 1.89 -24.21 -9.98
N HIS A 306 0.77 -24.81 -9.59
CA HIS A 306 0.65 -26.25 -9.46
C HIS A 306 -0.77 -26.69 -9.78
N GLU A 307 -0.90 -27.63 -10.72
CA GLU A 307 -2.17 -28.13 -11.26
C GLU A 307 -2.43 -29.58 -10.85
N ASP A 308 -3.68 -30.01 -10.99
CA ASP A 308 -4.04 -31.41 -10.77
C ASP A 308 -3.33 -32.32 -11.80
N GLY A 309 -2.62 -33.32 -11.30
CA GLY A 309 -1.78 -34.22 -12.12
C GLY A 309 -0.28 -33.89 -12.10
N ASP A 310 0.12 -32.80 -11.44
CA ASP A 310 1.53 -32.50 -11.18
C ASP A 310 2.14 -33.44 -10.11
N GLU A 311 3.48 -33.50 -10.08
CA GLU A 311 4.21 -34.15 -8.98
C GLU A 311 3.88 -33.47 -7.64
N PRO A 312 3.99 -34.18 -6.49
CA PRO A 312 3.69 -33.62 -5.18
C PRO A 312 4.33 -32.24 -4.98
N PHE A 313 3.53 -31.27 -4.53
CA PHE A 313 3.99 -29.90 -4.41
C PHE A 313 5.10 -29.77 -3.37
N ASP A 314 6.31 -29.49 -3.85
CA ASP A 314 7.44 -29.17 -2.99
C ASP A 314 7.28 -27.74 -2.44
N SER A 315 7.01 -27.61 -1.15
CA SER A 315 6.82 -26.31 -0.51
C SER A 315 8.11 -25.52 -0.33
N HIS A 316 9.28 -26.17 -0.38
CA HIS A 316 10.57 -25.54 -0.09
C HIS A 316 11.62 -25.96 -1.09
N THR A 317 12.35 -25.00 -1.61
CA THR A 317 13.31 -25.25 -2.68
C THR A 317 14.58 -24.46 -2.46
N THR A 318 15.72 -25.03 -2.89
CA THR A 318 16.98 -24.29 -2.91
C THR A 318 16.96 -23.25 -4.04
N VAL A 319 17.51 -22.07 -3.75
CA VAL A 319 17.64 -20.96 -4.72
C VAL A 319 18.90 -21.14 -5.57
N ASP A 320 20.07 -20.94 -4.96
CA ASP A 320 21.39 -21.20 -5.52
C ASP A 320 22.25 -21.62 -4.33
N ALA A 321 22.45 -22.93 -4.14
CA ALA A 321 23.10 -23.45 -2.94
C ALA A 321 24.58 -23.06 -2.84
N GLU A 322 25.21 -22.66 -3.96
CA GLU A 322 26.59 -22.18 -3.97
C GLU A 322 26.68 -20.71 -3.53
N ARG A 323 25.77 -19.87 -4.02
CA ARG A 323 25.78 -18.42 -3.75
C ARG A 323 25.02 -18.02 -2.49
N TYR A 324 23.92 -18.72 -2.18
CA TYR A 324 22.99 -18.41 -1.10
C TYR A 324 22.68 -19.69 -0.29
N PRO A 325 23.69 -20.30 0.36
CA PRO A 325 23.57 -21.62 0.98
C PRO A 325 22.53 -21.70 2.10
N LYS A 326 22.16 -20.57 2.70
CA LYS A 326 21.19 -20.47 3.80
C LYS A 326 19.87 -19.81 3.39
N LEU A 327 19.64 -19.60 2.09
CA LEU A 327 18.38 -19.07 1.55
C LEU A 327 17.50 -20.20 1.03
N THR A 328 16.27 -20.24 1.51
CA THR A 328 15.26 -21.19 1.03
C THR A 328 14.14 -20.43 0.33
N ALA A 329 13.69 -20.92 -0.82
CA ALA A 329 12.48 -20.45 -1.48
C ALA A 329 11.27 -21.22 -0.95
N ALA A 330 10.41 -20.53 -0.22
CA ALA A 330 9.15 -20.99 0.33
C ALA A 330 8.01 -20.70 -0.65
N ARG A 331 7.42 -21.75 -1.21
CA ARG A 331 6.51 -21.66 -2.36
C ARG A 331 5.05 -21.59 -1.91
N VAL A 332 4.33 -20.57 -2.38
CA VAL A 332 2.87 -20.43 -2.23
C VAL A 332 2.21 -21.16 -3.39
N LYS A 333 1.51 -22.26 -3.10
CA LYS A 333 0.80 -23.06 -4.09
C LYS A 333 -0.40 -22.28 -4.62
N LEU A 334 -0.42 -21.97 -5.91
CA LEU A 334 -1.55 -21.33 -6.60
C LEU A 334 -1.94 -22.13 -7.85
N SER A 335 -3.22 -22.11 -8.24
CA SER A 335 -3.63 -22.58 -9.55
C SER A 335 -3.20 -21.58 -10.63
N LYS A 336 -3.14 -22.03 -11.89
CA LYS A 336 -2.91 -21.17 -13.05
C LYS A 336 -4.00 -20.12 -13.18
N GLU A 337 -5.25 -20.49 -12.92
CA GLU A 337 -6.39 -19.57 -12.94
C GLU A 337 -6.21 -18.46 -11.90
N ASP A 338 -5.85 -18.79 -10.66
CA ASP A 338 -5.58 -17.81 -9.61
C ASP A 338 -4.47 -16.83 -10.05
N VAL A 339 -3.38 -17.32 -10.64
CA VAL A 339 -2.27 -16.48 -11.13
C VAL A 339 -2.69 -15.60 -12.32
N ASP A 340 -3.44 -16.15 -13.28
CA ASP A 340 -3.91 -15.40 -14.44
C ASP A 340 -4.85 -14.26 -14.01
N ILE A 341 -5.78 -14.51 -13.08
CA ILE A 341 -6.67 -13.49 -12.52
C ILE A 341 -5.90 -12.47 -11.68
N PHE A 342 -5.17 -12.93 -10.66
CA PHE A 342 -4.44 -12.07 -9.72
C PHE A 342 -3.44 -11.15 -10.42
N TYR A 343 -2.60 -11.72 -11.29
CA TYR A 343 -1.44 -11.02 -11.83
C TYR A 343 -1.63 -10.47 -13.23
N LYS A 344 -2.20 -11.28 -14.15
CA LYS A 344 -2.27 -10.88 -15.57
C LYS A 344 -3.48 -9.99 -15.85
N ARG A 345 -4.61 -10.25 -15.18
CA ARG A 345 -5.85 -9.46 -15.31
C ARG A 345 -5.92 -8.36 -14.25
N PHE A 346 -6.29 -8.70 -13.01
CA PHE A 346 -6.64 -7.73 -11.97
C PHE A 346 -5.54 -6.70 -11.70
N SER A 347 -4.31 -7.16 -11.45
CA SER A 347 -3.17 -6.28 -11.19
C SER A 347 -2.80 -5.35 -12.37
N LYS A 348 -3.16 -5.69 -13.62
CA LYS A 348 -2.82 -4.91 -14.82
C LYS A 348 -3.98 -4.10 -15.37
N GLU A 349 -5.22 -4.51 -15.10
CA GLU A 349 -6.43 -3.80 -15.51
C GLU A 349 -6.94 -2.85 -14.44
N ALA A 350 -6.79 -3.16 -13.14
CA ALA A 350 -7.25 -2.28 -12.06
C ALA A 350 -6.12 -1.38 -11.54
N PHE A 351 -5.02 -1.98 -11.08
CA PHE A 351 -3.99 -1.26 -10.33
C PHE A 351 -2.96 -0.57 -11.22
N TRP A 352 -2.42 -1.24 -12.23
CA TRP A 352 -1.39 -0.66 -13.09
C TRP A 352 -1.78 0.70 -13.73
N PRO A 353 -2.98 0.87 -14.31
CA PRO A 353 -3.39 2.14 -14.89
C PRO A 353 -3.56 3.22 -13.82
N THR A 354 -4.27 2.88 -12.73
CA THR A 354 -4.52 3.81 -11.61
C THR A 354 -3.21 4.30 -10.99
N LEU A 355 -2.28 3.39 -10.70
CA LEU A 355 -0.96 3.71 -10.13
C LEU A 355 -0.14 4.64 -11.03
N HIS A 356 -0.32 4.58 -12.33
CA HIS A 356 0.38 5.45 -13.28
C HIS A 356 -0.47 6.64 -13.74
N THR A 357 -1.53 6.99 -13.02
CA THR A 357 -2.40 8.15 -13.27
C THR A 357 -3.25 8.09 -14.54
N PHE A 358 -3.47 6.89 -15.10
CA PHE A 358 -4.36 6.60 -16.23
C PHE A 358 -5.64 5.88 -15.75
N TRP A 359 -6.32 6.46 -14.75
CA TRP A 359 -7.48 5.85 -14.10
C TRP A 359 -8.65 5.61 -15.06
N GLU A 360 -8.72 6.36 -16.16
CA GLU A 360 -9.71 6.18 -17.23
C GLU A 360 -9.56 4.84 -17.97
N ARG A 361 -8.40 4.19 -17.85
CA ARG A 361 -8.12 2.85 -18.40
C ARG A 361 -8.33 1.74 -17.39
N ALA A 362 -8.73 2.07 -16.15
CA ALA A 362 -8.87 1.08 -15.10
C ALA A 362 -10.22 0.36 -15.17
N THR A 363 -10.19 -0.96 -14.99
CA THR A 363 -11.39 -1.81 -14.86
C THR A 363 -11.42 -2.45 -13.48
N PHE A 364 -12.55 -2.35 -12.78
CA PHE A 364 -12.74 -2.94 -11.45
C PHE A 364 -13.75 -4.07 -11.52
N ASN A 365 -13.33 -5.26 -11.07
CA ASN A 365 -14.16 -6.45 -10.99
C ASN A 365 -14.08 -7.04 -9.57
N GLU A 366 -15.24 -7.26 -8.94
CA GLU A 366 -15.31 -7.73 -7.54
C GLU A 366 -14.87 -9.19 -7.38
N ASP A 367 -15.20 -10.07 -8.32
CA ASP A 367 -14.78 -11.48 -8.28
C ASP A 367 -13.24 -11.60 -8.35
N ASP A 368 -12.62 -10.76 -9.18
CA ASP A 368 -11.16 -10.68 -9.29
C ASP A 368 -10.50 -10.17 -8.02
N TRP A 369 -11.15 -9.23 -7.33
CA TRP A 369 -10.70 -8.75 -6.03
C TRP A 369 -10.74 -9.86 -4.97
N LEU A 370 -11.78 -10.71 -4.95
CA LEU A 370 -11.84 -11.86 -4.05
C LEU A 370 -10.68 -12.83 -4.29
N VAL A 371 -10.29 -13.06 -5.55
CA VAL A 371 -9.09 -13.85 -5.87
C VAL A 371 -7.82 -13.14 -5.37
N PHE A 372 -7.72 -11.82 -5.53
CA PHE A 372 -6.59 -11.04 -5.00
C PHE A 372 -6.44 -11.19 -3.48
N LEU A 373 -7.55 -11.12 -2.73
CA LEU A 373 -7.59 -11.34 -1.28
C LEU A 373 -7.17 -12.77 -0.91
N LYS A 374 -7.73 -13.79 -1.59
CA LYS A 374 -7.37 -15.20 -1.40
C LYS A 374 -5.87 -15.43 -1.58
N VAL A 375 -5.28 -14.88 -2.65
CA VAL A 375 -3.85 -15.01 -2.92
C VAL A 375 -3.02 -14.30 -1.84
N ASN A 376 -3.36 -13.06 -1.48
CA ASN A 376 -2.64 -12.32 -0.43
C ASN A 376 -2.71 -13.03 0.93
N ARG A 377 -3.84 -13.67 1.28
CA ARG A 377 -3.95 -14.49 2.49
C ARG A 377 -3.00 -15.69 2.44
N ALA A 378 -2.92 -16.39 1.32
CA ALA A 378 -2.00 -17.52 1.16
C ALA A 378 -0.52 -17.10 1.29
N PHE A 379 -0.17 -15.90 0.79
CA PHE A 379 1.15 -15.31 1.01
C PHE A 379 1.41 -15.00 2.49
N ALA A 380 0.45 -14.41 3.20
CA ALA A 380 0.57 -14.10 4.62
C ALA A 380 0.74 -15.38 5.47
N GLU A 381 -0.07 -16.41 5.22
CA GLU A 381 0.00 -17.70 5.90
C GLU A 381 1.35 -18.39 5.69
N ARG A 382 1.84 -18.41 4.45
CA ARG A 382 3.19 -18.95 4.17
C ARG A 382 4.24 -18.14 4.91
N THR A 383 4.19 -16.82 4.84
CA THR A 383 5.14 -15.92 5.50
C THR A 383 5.17 -16.13 7.01
N ALA A 384 4.00 -16.30 7.65
CA ALA A 384 3.89 -16.56 9.08
C ALA A 384 4.59 -17.86 9.52
N LEU A 385 4.59 -18.89 8.68
CA LEU A 385 5.27 -20.17 8.92
C LEU A 385 6.80 -20.10 8.75
N GLU A 386 7.29 -19.19 7.91
CA GLU A 386 8.73 -19.03 7.65
C GLU A 386 9.42 -18.17 8.71
N ALA A 387 8.74 -17.11 9.13
CA ALA A 387 9.30 -16.07 9.97
C ALA A 387 9.60 -16.57 11.40
N ALA A 388 10.82 -16.34 11.88
CA ALA A 388 11.16 -16.50 13.29
C ALA A 388 10.39 -15.48 14.16
N GLU A 389 10.43 -15.66 15.48
CA GLU A 389 9.89 -14.69 16.43
C GLU A 389 10.60 -13.34 16.29
N GLY A 390 9.86 -12.24 16.19
CA GLY A 390 10.40 -10.89 16.03
C GLY A 390 11.09 -10.60 14.69
N ALA A 391 10.96 -11.50 13.70
CA ALA A 391 11.65 -11.40 12.42
C ALA A 391 11.23 -10.16 11.61
N ILE A 392 12.11 -9.74 10.70
CA ILE A 392 11.83 -8.72 9.71
C ILE A 392 11.20 -9.40 8.49
N VAL A 393 9.99 -8.98 8.14
CA VAL A 393 9.32 -9.36 6.90
C VAL A 393 9.37 -8.19 5.93
N TRP A 394 10.05 -8.37 4.81
CA TRP A 394 10.18 -7.36 3.78
C TRP A 394 9.30 -7.69 2.56
N LEU A 395 8.16 -7.00 2.49
CA LEU A 395 7.15 -7.12 1.45
C LEU A 395 7.47 -6.20 0.27
N HIS A 396 7.25 -6.68 -0.95
CA HIS A 396 7.55 -5.92 -2.17
C HIS A 396 6.39 -5.82 -3.16
N ASP A 397 6.08 -4.57 -3.47
CA ASP A 397 5.20 -4.09 -4.53
C ASP A 397 3.69 -4.35 -4.36
N TYR A 398 2.92 -3.66 -5.20
CA TYR A 398 1.46 -3.54 -5.10
C TYR A 398 0.67 -4.85 -5.20
N ASN A 399 1.27 -5.93 -5.71
CA ASN A 399 0.63 -7.24 -5.75
C ASN A 399 0.35 -7.80 -4.33
N LEU A 400 1.05 -7.30 -3.31
CA LEU A 400 1.01 -7.82 -1.95
C LEU A 400 0.41 -6.83 -0.94
N TRP A 401 -0.41 -5.87 -1.41
CA TRP A 401 -1.00 -4.82 -0.56
C TRP A 401 -1.83 -5.33 0.61
N MET A 402 -2.40 -6.53 0.53
CA MET A 402 -3.26 -7.09 1.59
C MET A 402 -2.52 -8.08 2.50
N VAL A 403 -1.26 -8.42 2.19
CA VAL A 403 -0.43 -9.26 3.07
C VAL A 403 -0.21 -8.65 4.47
N PRO A 404 0.09 -7.34 4.64
CA PRO A 404 0.32 -6.78 5.97
C PRO A 404 -0.84 -6.99 6.95
N ALA A 405 -2.09 -6.79 6.51
CA ALA A 405 -3.27 -7.03 7.33
C ALA A 405 -3.34 -8.46 7.85
N TYR A 406 -3.33 -9.43 6.93
CA TYR A 406 -3.43 -10.84 7.29
C TYR A 406 -2.23 -11.31 8.10
N LEU A 407 -1.02 -10.82 7.79
CA LEU A 407 0.18 -11.21 8.50
C LEU A 407 0.22 -10.65 9.91
N ARG A 408 -0.21 -9.39 10.10
CA ARG A 408 -0.28 -8.77 11.42
C ARG A 408 -1.24 -9.50 12.34
N GLU A 409 -2.37 -9.94 11.81
CA GLU A 409 -3.34 -10.79 12.51
C GLU A 409 -2.69 -12.10 12.98
N LEU A 410 -1.96 -12.78 12.09
CA LEU A 410 -1.34 -14.08 12.38
C LEU A 410 -0.11 -13.98 13.30
N ARG A 411 0.66 -12.89 13.19
CA ARG A 411 1.99 -12.73 13.78
C ARG A 411 2.22 -11.28 14.22
N PRO A 412 1.62 -10.86 15.35
CA PRO A 412 1.73 -9.49 15.84
C PRO A 412 3.16 -9.10 16.24
N ASP A 413 4.03 -10.08 16.52
CA ASP A 413 5.43 -9.91 16.91
C ASP A 413 6.36 -9.44 15.78
N LEU A 414 5.96 -9.62 14.52
CA LEU A 414 6.84 -9.37 13.37
C LEU A 414 7.05 -7.88 13.09
N ARG A 415 8.23 -7.56 12.55
CA ARG A 415 8.52 -6.25 11.98
C ARG A 415 8.20 -6.28 10.49
N ILE A 416 7.05 -5.72 10.12
CA ILE A 416 6.53 -5.73 8.75
C ILE A 416 6.99 -4.46 8.03
N ALA A 417 7.86 -4.63 7.04
CA ALA A 417 8.33 -3.57 6.17
C ALA A 417 7.78 -3.75 4.75
N PHE A 418 7.32 -2.68 4.12
CA PHE A 418 6.79 -2.71 2.76
C PHE A 418 7.56 -1.75 1.87
N PHE A 419 7.95 -2.19 0.67
CA PHE A 419 8.53 -1.31 -0.34
C PHE A 419 7.70 -1.27 -1.63
N HIS A 420 7.25 -0.08 -2.01
CA HIS A 420 6.43 0.16 -3.18
C HIS A 420 7.30 0.54 -4.40
N HIS A 421 7.43 -0.36 -5.38
CA HIS A 421 8.30 -0.16 -6.56
C HIS A 421 7.62 0.61 -7.70
N THR A 422 6.29 0.53 -7.78
CA THR A 422 5.52 1.28 -8.77
C THR A 422 5.31 2.74 -8.31
N TYR A 423 4.96 3.66 -9.21
CA TYR A 423 4.55 5.00 -8.80
C TYR A 423 3.34 4.92 -7.86
N PHE A 424 3.31 5.74 -6.80
CA PHE A 424 2.15 5.89 -5.92
C PHE A 424 1.43 7.21 -6.25
N PRO A 425 0.17 7.17 -6.74
CA PRO A 425 -0.51 8.33 -7.30
C PRO A 425 -1.09 9.25 -6.21
N SER A 426 -1.48 10.47 -6.59
CA SER A 426 -2.14 11.41 -5.67
C SER A 426 -3.48 10.87 -5.15
N ALA A 427 -3.99 11.49 -4.08
CA ALA A 427 -5.28 11.13 -3.50
C ALA A 427 -6.43 11.16 -4.51
N ASP A 428 -6.49 12.17 -5.38
CA ASP A 428 -7.54 12.30 -6.40
C ASP A 428 -7.62 11.09 -7.34
N VAL A 429 -6.48 10.47 -7.64
CA VAL A 429 -6.40 9.30 -8.52
C VAL A 429 -6.56 8.01 -7.73
N PHE A 430 -5.87 7.85 -6.60
CA PHE A 430 -5.95 6.63 -5.81
C PHE A 430 -7.37 6.38 -5.28
N ASN A 431 -8.10 7.45 -4.93
CA ASN A 431 -9.44 7.34 -4.38
C ASN A 431 -10.50 6.84 -5.38
N VAL A 432 -10.16 6.70 -6.67
CA VAL A 432 -10.98 6.00 -7.67
C VAL A 432 -11.08 4.50 -7.36
N LEU A 433 -10.10 3.91 -6.66
CA LEU A 433 -10.13 2.49 -6.28
C LEU A 433 -11.32 2.19 -5.36
N PRO A 434 -12.17 1.19 -5.67
CA PRO A 434 -13.27 0.78 -4.80
C PRO A 434 -12.78 0.35 -3.41
N TRP A 435 -11.70 -0.45 -3.37
CA TRP A 435 -11.15 -1.06 -2.17
C TRP A 435 -10.08 -0.21 -1.46
N ARG A 436 -10.01 1.09 -1.76
CA ARG A 436 -8.99 2.01 -1.21
C ARG A 436 -8.89 1.95 0.32
N ARG A 437 -10.02 1.80 1.02
CA ARG A 437 -10.07 1.75 2.48
C ARG A 437 -9.34 0.52 3.02
N GLN A 438 -9.65 -0.65 2.46
CA GLN A 438 -9.04 -1.94 2.83
C GLN A 438 -7.54 -1.96 2.52
N ILE A 439 -7.15 -1.46 1.35
CA ILE A 439 -5.74 -1.41 0.91
C ILE A 439 -4.91 -0.54 1.85
N ILE A 440 -5.41 0.66 2.16
CA ILE A 440 -4.70 1.59 3.04
C ILE A 440 -4.70 1.11 4.48
N GLY A 441 -5.82 0.57 4.97
CA GLY A 441 -5.88 -0.07 6.28
C GLY A 441 -4.86 -1.19 6.42
N SER A 442 -4.70 -2.03 5.39
CA SER A 442 -3.66 -3.05 5.35
C SER A 442 -2.26 -2.45 5.36
N LEU A 443 -1.94 -1.52 4.45
CA LEU A 443 -0.59 -0.92 4.40
C LEU A 443 -0.21 -0.22 5.70
N LEU A 444 -1.18 0.38 6.39
CA LEU A 444 -0.97 0.99 7.71
C LEU A 444 -0.70 -0.04 8.81
N GLN A 445 -0.81 -1.36 8.59
CA GLN A 445 -0.35 -2.42 9.51
C GLN A 445 1.16 -2.72 9.41
N CYS A 446 1.86 -2.04 8.50
CA CYS A 446 3.32 -2.06 8.41
C CYS A 446 3.96 -1.18 9.50
N ASP A 447 5.16 -1.54 9.91
CA ASP A 447 6.00 -0.72 10.80
C ASP A 447 6.83 0.29 9.99
N TYR A 448 7.18 -0.08 8.76
CA TYR A 448 7.92 0.77 7.82
C TYR A 448 7.37 0.67 6.39
N ILE A 449 7.16 1.80 5.73
CA ILE A 449 6.75 1.84 4.31
C ILE A 449 7.73 2.70 3.51
N GLY A 450 8.40 2.09 2.53
CA GLY A 450 9.31 2.77 1.62
C GLY A 450 8.73 2.97 0.23
N PHE A 451 9.10 4.09 -0.38
CA PHE A 451 8.79 4.46 -1.75
C PHE A 451 10.07 4.85 -2.50
N HIS A 452 10.01 5.08 -3.80
CA HIS A 452 11.19 5.54 -4.53
C HIS A 452 11.52 7.01 -4.27
N ILE A 453 10.51 7.88 -4.18
CA ILE A 453 10.74 9.33 -4.11
C ILE A 453 9.88 10.01 -3.04
N PRO A 454 10.31 11.18 -2.52
CA PRO A 454 9.56 11.92 -1.52
C PRO A 454 8.11 12.25 -1.91
N ARG A 455 7.86 12.54 -3.19
CA ARG A 455 6.50 12.81 -3.71
C ARG A 455 5.54 11.64 -3.49
N GLN A 456 6.02 10.40 -3.65
CA GLN A 456 5.21 9.19 -3.44
C GLN A 456 4.87 8.99 -1.96
N VAL A 457 5.79 9.38 -1.05
CA VAL A 457 5.54 9.38 0.39
C VAL A 457 4.39 10.31 0.74
N GLU A 458 4.44 11.58 0.31
CA GLU A 458 3.36 12.52 0.63
C GLU A 458 2.04 12.14 -0.06
N ASN A 459 2.10 11.60 -1.28
CA ASN A 459 0.90 11.06 -1.94
C ASN A 459 0.24 9.95 -1.09
N PHE A 460 1.03 9.03 -0.51
CA PHE A 460 0.53 8.02 0.42
C PHE A 460 -0.07 8.63 1.67
N VAL A 461 0.59 9.62 2.28
CA VAL A 461 0.07 10.32 3.46
C VAL A 461 -1.28 10.98 3.17
N ASP A 462 -1.43 11.64 2.02
CA ASP A 462 -2.68 12.31 1.65
C ASP A 462 -3.81 11.31 1.36
N VAL A 463 -3.51 10.18 0.72
CA VAL A 463 -4.45 9.07 0.58
C VAL A 463 -4.85 8.52 1.95
N ALA A 464 -3.88 8.28 2.82
CA ALA A 464 -4.11 7.72 4.15
C ALA A 464 -4.99 8.63 5.01
N ARG A 465 -4.82 9.96 4.94
CA ARG A 465 -5.69 10.94 5.62
C ARG A 465 -7.15 10.85 5.19
N GLY A 466 -7.40 10.46 3.93
CA GLY A 466 -8.76 10.26 3.42
C GLY A 466 -9.44 8.98 3.93
N VAL A 467 -8.70 8.10 4.60
CA VAL A 467 -9.19 6.79 5.08
C VAL A 467 -9.12 6.67 6.60
N PHE A 468 -8.04 7.18 7.22
CA PHE A 468 -7.77 7.09 8.65
C PHE A 468 -7.44 8.49 9.22
N PRO A 469 -7.94 8.84 10.43
CA PRO A 469 -7.42 9.96 11.18
C PRO A 469 -5.97 9.64 11.52
N LEU A 470 -5.06 10.50 11.07
CA LEU A 470 -3.65 10.32 11.31
C LEU A 470 -3.00 11.63 11.71
N LYS A 471 -1.98 11.53 12.57
CA LYS A 471 -1.15 12.66 12.96
C LYS A 471 0.24 12.48 12.36
N THR A 472 0.74 13.53 11.73
CA THR A 472 2.13 13.56 11.29
C THR A 472 3.03 13.84 12.50
N LEU A 473 3.89 12.89 12.85
CA LEU A 473 4.81 13.01 13.97
C LEU A 473 6.12 13.69 13.58
N GLU A 474 6.65 13.37 12.40
CA GLU A 474 7.96 13.83 11.96
C GLU A 474 7.99 14.13 10.45
N ARG A 475 8.74 15.16 10.06
CA ARG A 475 9.02 15.51 8.66
C ARG A 475 10.47 15.94 8.48
N GLN A 476 11.12 15.45 7.42
CA GLN A 476 12.50 15.80 7.09
C GLN A 476 12.63 16.61 5.79
N SER A 477 13.78 17.29 5.63
CA SER A 477 14.16 17.95 4.38
C SER A 477 14.53 16.90 3.32
N CYS A 478 14.09 17.10 2.09
CA CYS A 478 14.46 16.25 0.96
C CYS A 478 15.84 16.61 0.38
N ALA A 479 16.32 17.84 0.62
CA ALA A 479 17.70 18.24 0.32
C ALA A 479 18.68 17.65 1.36
N PRO A 480 19.93 17.32 0.97
CA PRO A 480 20.53 17.56 -0.34
C PRO A 480 20.32 16.42 -1.34
N ARG A 481 19.70 15.29 -0.98
CA ARG A 481 19.61 14.13 -1.89
C ARG A 481 18.71 14.41 -3.10
N PHE A 482 17.52 14.96 -2.86
CA PHE A 482 16.50 15.12 -3.90
C PHE A 482 16.42 16.55 -4.45
N ILE A 483 15.87 16.69 -5.65
CA ILE A 483 15.44 17.98 -6.22
C ILE A 483 14.20 18.47 -5.46
N THR A 484 14.27 19.69 -4.94
CA THR A 484 13.19 20.27 -4.13
C THR A 484 12.21 21.11 -4.95
N TYR A 485 12.69 21.82 -5.98
CA TYR A 485 11.91 22.75 -6.80
C TYR A 485 12.28 22.63 -8.29
N GLY A 486 11.37 23.04 -9.19
CA GLY A 486 11.65 23.13 -10.63
C GLY A 486 11.60 21.80 -11.40
N CYS A 487 11.10 20.73 -10.78
CA CYS A 487 10.83 19.43 -11.39
C CYS A 487 9.43 18.98 -10.96
N ALA A 488 8.63 18.41 -11.87
CA ALA A 488 7.27 17.95 -11.56
C ALA A 488 7.16 17.01 -10.36
N VAL A 489 8.18 16.16 -10.13
CA VAL A 489 8.22 15.24 -8.97
C VAL A 489 9.02 15.77 -7.78
N GLY A 490 9.55 16.99 -7.86
CA GLY A 490 10.32 17.63 -6.80
C GLY A 490 9.47 17.93 -5.57
N LEU A 491 10.11 17.89 -4.39
CA LEU A 491 9.45 18.15 -3.11
C LEU A 491 10.46 18.66 -2.08
N GLU A 492 10.07 19.68 -1.30
CA GLU A 492 10.95 20.29 -0.29
C GLU A 492 11.12 19.42 0.97
N ARG A 493 10.01 18.90 1.50
CA ARG A 493 9.96 18.11 2.74
C ARG A 493 9.01 16.93 2.59
N MET A 494 9.33 15.83 3.27
CA MET A 494 8.46 14.65 3.36
C MET A 494 8.28 14.19 4.80
N THR A 495 7.16 13.53 5.04
CA THR A 495 6.80 12.87 6.28
C THR A 495 7.63 11.61 6.48
N THR A 496 8.08 11.37 7.72
CA THR A 496 8.89 10.19 8.10
C THR A 496 8.25 9.35 9.18
N ALA A 497 7.27 9.90 9.90
CA ALA A 497 6.51 9.15 10.90
C ALA A 497 5.06 9.64 11.00
N LEU A 498 4.15 8.69 11.08
CA LEU A 498 2.72 8.87 11.28
C LEU A 498 2.27 8.15 12.55
N ASP A 499 1.24 8.69 13.19
CA ASP A 499 0.48 8.04 14.26
C ASP A 499 -0.96 7.83 13.80
N THR A 500 -1.42 6.58 13.77
CA THR A 500 -2.78 6.18 13.42
C THR A 500 -3.71 6.07 14.64
N GLY A 501 -3.21 6.40 15.84
CA GLY A 501 -3.87 6.16 17.12
C GLY A 501 -3.74 4.72 17.62
N THR A 502 -3.56 3.76 16.71
CA THR A 502 -3.32 2.34 17.02
C THR A 502 -1.85 1.94 16.89
N ARG A 503 -1.10 2.59 15.98
CA ARG A 503 0.33 2.33 15.80
C ARG A 503 1.06 3.54 15.22
N GLN A 504 2.38 3.54 15.40
CA GLN A 504 3.27 4.44 14.68
C GLN A 504 3.80 3.77 13.41
N VAL A 505 3.69 4.45 12.28
CA VAL A 505 4.15 3.96 10.98
C VAL A 505 5.27 4.88 10.49
N LYS A 506 6.47 4.32 10.28
CA LYS A 506 7.59 5.06 9.69
C LYS A 506 7.54 5.01 8.17
N LEU A 507 7.97 6.10 7.53
CA LEU A 507 7.95 6.27 6.08
C LEU A 507 9.33 6.69 5.56
N GLY A 508 9.66 6.32 4.32
CA GLY A 508 10.89 6.79 3.68
C GLY A 508 10.89 6.74 2.16
N ALA A 509 11.78 7.53 1.57
CA ALA A 509 12.06 7.53 0.13
C ALA A 509 13.45 6.94 -0.13
N HIS A 510 13.49 5.76 -0.76
CA HIS A 510 14.70 5.03 -1.11
C HIS A 510 14.67 4.67 -2.60
N PRO A 511 15.17 5.54 -3.49
CA PRO A 511 15.37 5.20 -4.89
C PRO A 511 16.23 3.95 -5.01
N VAL A 512 15.73 2.94 -5.73
CA VAL A 512 16.53 1.73 -5.97
C VAL A 512 17.79 2.12 -6.75
N GLY A 513 18.93 1.63 -6.27
CA GLY A 513 20.24 1.85 -6.88
C GLY A 513 20.53 0.89 -8.03
N LEU A 514 21.80 0.80 -8.43
CA LEU A 514 22.28 -0.18 -9.41
C LEU A 514 23.41 -1.03 -8.86
N ASP A 515 23.50 -2.25 -9.38
CA ASP A 515 24.72 -3.06 -9.29
C ASP A 515 25.72 -2.56 -10.34
N ILE A 516 26.63 -1.68 -9.91
CA ILE A 516 27.63 -1.04 -10.78
C ILE A 516 28.60 -2.07 -11.35
N ASP A 517 28.93 -3.11 -10.58
CA ASP A 517 29.87 -4.14 -11.02
C ASP A 517 29.25 -5.02 -12.11
N ARG A 518 27.93 -5.25 -12.07
CA ARG A 518 27.24 -5.89 -13.19
C ARG A 518 27.38 -5.11 -14.50
N VAL A 519 27.25 -3.78 -14.47
CA VAL A 519 27.46 -2.93 -15.66
C VAL A 519 28.92 -2.97 -16.11
N ARG A 520 29.87 -2.87 -15.16
CA ARG A 520 31.32 -2.96 -15.43
C ARG A 520 31.68 -4.28 -16.10
N ASN A 521 31.25 -5.40 -15.52
CA ASN A 521 31.52 -6.74 -16.04
C ASN A 521 30.94 -6.94 -17.44
N ALA A 522 29.74 -6.42 -17.70
CA ALA A 522 29.14 -6.42 -19.04
C ALA A 522 30.00 -5.67 -20.05
N LEU A 523 30.46 -4.45 -19.73
CA LEU A 523 31.30 -3.63 -20.62
C LEU A 523 32.71 -4.20 -20.82
N GLU A 524 33.24 -4.93 -19.83
CA GLU A 524 34.57 -5.53 -19.92
C GLU A 524 34.61 -6.82 -20.74
N ALA A 525 33.46 -7.46 -20.95
CA ALA A 525 33.32 -8.71 -21.69
C ALA A 525 33.84 -8.58 -23.14
N PRO A 526 34.69 -9.51 -23.62
CA PRO A 526 35.30 -9.42 -24.96
C PRO A 526 34.29 -9.27 -26.11
N LYS A 527 33.20 -10.07 -26.08
CA LYS A 527 32.13 -9.99 -27.09
C LYS A 527 31.47 -8.60 -27.13
N ILE A 528 31.35 -7.95 -25.98
CA ILE A 528 30.72 -6.63 -25.86
C ILE A 528 31.66 -5.54 -26.35
N LYS A 529 32.96 -5.63 -26.07
CA LYS A 529 33.97 -4.74 -26.66
C LYS A 529 34.01 -4.83 -28.18
N GLU A 530 33.88 -6.04 -28.74
CA GLU A 530 33.78 -6.24 -30.18
C GLU A 530 32.51 -5.60 -30.75
N LEU A 531 31.35 -5.83 -30.13
CA LEU A 531 30.08 -5.22 -30.52
C LEU A 531 30.15 -3.68 -30.47
N MET A 532 30.72 -3.10 -29.41
CA MET A 532 30.94 -1.65 -29.32
C MET A 532 31.84 -1.13 -30.46
N GLY A 533 32.83 -1.91 -30.89
CA GLY A 533 33.67 -1.59 -32.05
C GLY A 533 32.89 -1.59 -33.36
N GLN A 534 32.02 -2.60 -33.55
CA GLN A 534 31.14 -2.71 -34.73
C GLN A 534 30.15 -1.53 -34.78
N LEU A 535 29.43 -1.28 -33.68
CA LEU A 535 28.46 -0.17 -33.58
C LEU A 535 29.12 1.18 -33.84
N ARG A 536 30.36 1.38 -33.37
CA ARG A 536 31.10 2.63 -33.59
C ARG A 536 31.44 2.86 -35.06
N GLU A 537 31.77 1.82 -35.82
CA GLU A 537 32.04 1.96 -37.25
C GLU A 537 30.75 2.12 -38.06
N GLU A 538 29.68 1.38 -37.71
CA GLU A 538 28.36 1.51 -38.35
C GLU A 538 27.75 2.90 -38.17
N GLN A 539 27.98 3.54 -37.02
CA GLN A 539 27.42 4.85 -36.68
C GLN A 539 28.39 6.01 -36.94
N LYS A 540 29.47 5.76 -37.68
CA LYS A 540 30.49 6.78 -37.94
C LYS A 540 29.90 7.97 -38.68
N GLY A 541 29.97 9.14 -38.03
CA GLY A 541 29.43 10.40 -38.58
C GLY A 541 27.93 10.59 -38.36
N VAL A 542 27.26 9.67 -37.67
CA VAL A 542 25.84 9.74 -37.30
C VAL A 542 25.75 9.73 -35.78
N LYS A 543 24.99 10.67 -35.19
CA LYS A 543 24.72 10.67 -33.75
C LYS A 543 23.62 9.67 -33.42
N LEU A 544 23.79 8.96 -32.33
CA LEU A 544 22.84 7.96 -31.85
C LEU A 544 21.97 8.50 -30.73
N ILE A 545 20.66 8.50 -30.96
CA ILE A 545 19.66 8.62 -29.90
C ILE A 545 19.21 7.20 -29.55
N LEU A 546 19.21 6.85 -28.27
CA LEU A 546 18.80 5.55 -27.78
C LEU A 546 17.59 5.66 -26.84
N ALA A 547 16.61 4.80 -27.06
CA ALA A 547 15.50 4.57 -26.16
C ALA A 547 15.37 3.05 -25.89
N VAL A 548 15.29 2.67 -24.62
CA VAL A 548 15.11 1.27 -24.20
C VAL A 548 13.98 1.21 -23.19
N GLU A 549 12.90 0.53 -23.56
CA GLU A 549 11.67 0.50 -22.77
C GLU A 549 10.84 -0.75 -23.07
N ARG A 550 9.85 -1.03 -22.22
CA ARG A 550 8.88 -2.12 -22.46
C ARG A 550 7.67 -1.55 -23.19
N LEU A 551 6.98 -2.39 -23.95
CA LEU A 551 5.68 -2.05 -24.52
C LEU A 551 4.69 -1.79 -23.38
N ASP A 552 4.44 -0.50 -23.13
CA ASP A 552 3.61 -0.03 -22.04
C ASP A 552 3.23 1.44 -22.30
N TYR A 553 1.95 1.78 -22.16
CA TYR A 553 1.47 3.15 -22.44
C TYR A 553 2.09 4.19 -21.49
N THR A 554 2.56 3.77 -20.32
CA THR A 554 3.25 4.65 -19.36
C THR A 554 4.59 5.18 -19.89
N LYS A 555 5.20 4.51 -20.88
CA LYS A 555 6.55 4.79 -21.36
C LYS A 555 6.63 5.88 -22.42
N GLY A 556 5.48 6.34 -22.94
CA GLY A 556 5.43 7.46 -23.86
C GLY A 556 6.15 7.18 -25.19
N ILE A 557 6.12 5.93 -25.68
CA ILE A 557 6.80 5.53 -26.91
C ILE A 557 6.22 6.30 -28.11
N LEU A 558 4.89 6.37 -28.19
CA LEU A 558 4.22 7.03 -29.31
C LEU A 558 4.51 8.54 -29.33
N GLU A 559 4.44 9.19 -28.17
CA GLU A 559 4.77 10.60 -27.98
C GLU A 559 6.22 10.89 -28.40
N LYS A 560 7.15 10.01 -27.99
CA LYS A 560 8.57 10.08 -28.38
C LYS A 560 8.76 9.97 -29.89
N LEU A 561 8.09 9.02 -30.54
CA LEU A 561 8.18 8.84 -32.00
C LEU A 561 7.61 10.05 -32.75
N ASN A 562 6.48 10.59 -32.31
CA ASN A 562 5.89 11.79 -32.89
C ASN A 562 6.79 13.02 -32.70
N ALA A 563 7.44 13.17 -31.53
CA ALA A 563 8.41 14.22 -31.27
C ALA A 563 9.68 14.05 -32.14
N TYR A 564 10.14 12.83 -32.39
CA TYR A 564 11.26 12.56 -33.29
C TYR A 564 10.93 12.90 -34.75
N GLU A 565 9.72 12.56 -35.20
CA GLU A 565 9.22 12.97 -36.52
C GLU A 565 9.25 14.49 -36.68
N ARG A 566 8.73 15.21 -35.69
CA ARG A 566 8.76 16.68 -35.65
C ARG A 566 10.18 17.25 -35.61
N LEU A 567 11.07 16.66 -34.82
CA LEU A 567 12.48 17.05 -34.73
C LEU A 567 13.16 17.01 -36.10
N LEU A 568 12.91 15.96 -36.90
CA LEU A 568 13.46 15.83 -38.26
C LEU A 568 12.84 16.79 -39.26
N ASP A 569 11.53 17.06 -39.15
CA ASP A 569 10.82 18.03 -40.00
C ASP A 569 11.34 19.46 -39.75
N ASP A 570 11.45 19.85 -38.48
CA ASP A 570 11.82 21.21 -38.08
C ASP A 570 13.32 21.49 -38.28
N ASN A 571 14.17 20.46 -38.38
CA ASN A 571 15.63 20.58 -38.43
C ASN A 571 16.25 19.75 -39.58
N PRO A 572 16.12 20.20 -40.84
CA PRO A 572 16.64 19.48 -42.01
C PRO A 572 18.14 19.18 -41.96
N GLU A 573 18.91 19.94 -41.17
CA GLU A 573 20.34 19.71 -40.98
C GLU A 573 20.68 18.41 -40.24
N LEU A 574 19.71 17.79 -39.54
CA LEU A 574 19.86 16.50 -38.86
C LEU A 574 19.66 15.30 -39.78
N LEU A 575 19.06 15.50 -40.97
CA LEU A 575 18.79 14.42 -41.92
C LEU A 575 20.11 13.77 -42.37
N GLY A 576 20.20 12.44 -42.26
CA GLY A 576 21.43 11.69 -42.55
C GLY A 576 22.51 11.75 -41.47
N LYS A 577 22.29 12.50 -40.38
CA LYS A 577 23.28 12.73 -39.31
C LYS A 577 22.84 12.26 -37.93
N VAL A 578 21.58 11.86 -37.77
CA VAL A 578 21.03 11.36 -36.51
C VAL A 578 20.22 10.10 -36.79
N THR A 579 20.31 9.12 -35.90
CA THR A 579 19.45 7.94 -35.93
C THR A 579 18.88 7.70 -34.54
N LEU A 580 17.56 7.45 -34.47
CA LEU A 580 16.91 6.96 -33.27
C LEU A 580 16.91 5.42 -33.31
N VAL A 581 17.47 4.80 -32.28
CA VAL A 581 17.34 3.37 -32.01
C VAL A 581 16.38 3.21 -30.85
N THR A 582 15.29 2.47 -31.07
CA THR A 582 14.30 2.15 -30.04
C THR A 582 14.25 0.64 -29.85
N VAL A 583 14.58 0.18 -28.64
CA VAL A 583 14.44 -1.22 -28.22
C VAL A 583 13.18 -1.30 -27.37
N CYS A 584 12.14 -1.91 -27.92
CA CYS A 584 10.85 -2.10 -27.27
C CYS A 584 10.70 -3.58 -26.89
N VAL A 585 10.76 -3.88 -25.59
CA VAL A 585 10.57 -5.25 -25.09
C VAL A 585 9.07 -5.60 -25.12
N PRO A 586 8.66 -6.68 -25.81
CA PRO A 586 7.25 -7.07 -25.89
C PRO A 586 6.63 -7.36 -24.51
N ALA A 587 5.33 -7.11 -24.38
CA ALA A 587 4.54 -7.58 -23.25
C ALA A 587 4.36 -9.12 -23.31
N ALA A 588 3.87 -9.72 -22.21
CA ALA A 588 3.45 -11.12 -22.25
C ALA A 588 2.29 -11.29 -23.25
N ARG A 589 2.22 -12.43 -23.95
CA ARG A 589 1.24 -12.65 -25.03
C ARG A 589 -0.21 -12.53 -24.57
N GLU A 590 -0.46 -12.79 -23.30
CA GLU A 590 -1.78 -12.74 -22.67
C GLU A 590 -2.22 -11.31 -22.30
N MET A 591 -1.34 -10.30 -22.43
CA MET A 591 -1.63 -8.91 -22.08
C MET A 591 -2.14 -8.10 -23.28
N THR A 592 -3.39 -8.32 -23.65
CA THR A 592 -4.04 -7.69 -24.83
C THR A 592 -4.29 -6.18 -24.68
N VAL A 593 -4.21 -5.64 -23.46
CA VAL A 593 -4.36 -4.20 -23.18
C VAL A 593 -3.37 -3.30 -23.95
N TYR A 594 -2.29 -3.88 -24.48
CA TYR A 594 -1.26 -3.14 -25.22
C TYR A 594 -1.35 -3.27 -26.76
N ASP A 595 -2.29 -4.06 -27.29
CA ASP A 595 -2.35 -4.38 -28.73
C ASP A 595 -2.59 -3.14 -29.61
N GLU A 596 -3.47 -2.24 -29.17
CA GLU A 596 -3.75 -0.99 -29.86
C GLU A 596 -2.50 -0.09 -29.89
N LEU A 597 -1.83 0.05 -28.73
CA LEU A 597 -0.61 0.84 -28.62
C LEU A 597 0.49 0.27 -29.52
N GLN A 598 0.66 -1.05 -29.56
CA GLN A 598 1.63 -1.70 -30.44
C GLN A 598 1.36 -1.34 -31.91
N THR A 599 0.10 -1.43 -32.34
CA THR A 599 -0.31 -1.08 -33.70
C THR A 599 0.03 0.38 -34.02
N GLN A 600 -0.26 1.31 -33.12
CA GLN A 600 0.05 2.74 -33.28
C GLN A 600 1.56 2.99 -33.37
N ILE A 601 2.36 2.31 -32.56
CA ILE A 601 3.83 2.40 -32.60
C ILE A 601 4.36 1.89 -33.95
N GLU A 602 3.93 0.71 -34.41
CA GLU A 602 4.36 0.14 -35.68
C GLU A 602 4.00 1.03 -36.87
N GLN A 603 2.81 1.63 -36.85
CA GLN A 603 2.39 2.62 -37.85
C GLN A 603 3.27 3.88 -37.83
N ALA A 604 3.60 4.41 -36.64
CA ALA A 604 4.49 5.56 -36.51
C ALA A 604 5.91 5.24 -37.01
N VAL A 605 6.44 4.05 -36.70
CA VAL A 605 7.73 3.58 -37.21
C VAL A 605 7.74 3.52 -38.74
N GLY A 606 6.71 2.92 -39.33
CA GLY A 606 6.55 2.84 -40.79
C GLY A 606 6.43 4.20 -41.45
N ARG A 607 5.64 5.11 -40.85
CA ARG A 607 5.45 6.48 -41.33
C ARG A 607 6.76 7.27 -41.33
N ILE A 608 7.51 7.28 -40.23
CA ILE A 608 8.77 8.01 -40.09
C ILE A 608 9.79 7.50 -41.10
N ASN A 609 10.01 6.18 -41.15
CA ASN A 609 10.98 5.61 -42.09
C ASN A 609 10.55 5.82 -43.55
N GLY A 610 9.26 5.69 -43.86
CA GLY A 610 8.75 5.94 -45.22
C GLY A 610 8.94 7.37 -45.69
N ARG A 611 8.91 8.35 -44.78
CA ARG A 611 9.11 9.78 -45.09
C ARG A 611 10.58 10.17 -45.22
N PHE A 612 11.44 9.76 -44.29
CA PHE A 612 12.79 10.33 -44.16
C PHE A 612 13.93 9.40 -44.62
N ALA A 613 13.70 8.09 -44.77
CA ALA A 613 14.78 7.17 -45.13
C ALA A 613 15.46 7.55 -46.46
N ARG A 614 16.77 7.30 -46.51
CA ARG A 614 17.62 7.49 -47.69
C ARG A 614 18.43 6.22 -47.94
N VAL A 615 18.99 6.08 -49.14
CA VAL A 615 19.92 4.98 -49.42
C VAL A 615 21.08 5.02 -48.43
N GLY A 616 21.25 3.97 -47.64
CA GLY A 616 22.30 3.86 -46.62
C GLY A 616 22.01 4.55 -45.28
N TRP A 617 20.83 5.15 -45.09
CA TRP A 617 20.45 5.75 -43.80
C TRP A 617 18.99 5.45 -43.45
N THR A 618 18.82 4.75 -42.33
CA THR A 618 17.51 4.50 -41.70
C THR A 618 17.38 5.43 -40.50
N PRO A 619 16.45 6.40 -40.51
CA PRO A 619 16.31 7.40 -39.46
C PRO A 619 15.84 6.79 -38.13
N LEU A 620 15.05 5.71 -38.18
CA LEU A 620 14.51 5.03 -37.01
C LEU A 620 14.72 3.52 -37.11
N GLN A 621 15.55 2.97 -36.24
CA GLN A 621 15.73 1.53 -36.08
C GLN A 621 14.89 1.05 -34.88
N PHE A 622 13.86 0.25 -35.15
CA PHE A 622 12.94 -0.26 -34.12
C PHE A 622 13.15 -1.76 -33.91
N PHE A 623 13.48 -2.16 -32.69
CA PHE A 623 13.68 -3.55 -32.29
C PHE A 623 12.58 -3.98 -31.33
N PHE A 624 11.62 -4.78 -31.81
CA PHE A 624 10.55 -5.36 -30.98
C PHE A 624 10.97 -6.71 -30.41
N ARG A 625 11.94 -6.69 -29.49
CA ARG A 625 12.50 -7.90 -28.86
C ARG A 625 13.23 -7.53 -27.57
N SER A 626 13.40 -8.52 -26.68
CA SER A 626 14.34 -8.40 -25.58
C SER A 626 15.77 -8.51 -26.10
N LEU A 627 16.67 -7.71 -25.53
CA LEU A 627 18.12 -7.83 -25.73
C LEU A 627 18.77 -8.29 -24.41
N PRO A 628 19.78 -9.16 -24.45
CA PRO A 628 20.59 -9.48 -23.27
C PRO A 628 21.17 -8.21 -22.64
N PHE A 629 21.30 -8.20 -21.31
CA PHE A 629 21.79 -7.03 -20.57
C PHE A 629 23.15 -6.53 -21.08
N GLU A 630 24.04 -7.49 -21.38
CA GLU A 630 25.38 -7.23 -21.87
C GLU A 630 25.36 -6.54 -23.24
N GLU A 631 24.44 -6.95 -24.11
CA GLU A 631 24.27 -6.35 -25.45
C GLU A 631 23.66 -4.95 -25.33
N VAL A 632 22.66 -4.74 -24.47
CA VAL A 632 22.10 -3.39 -24.22
C VAL A 632 23.15 -2.45 -23.64
N SER A 633 24.04 -2.95 -22.77
CA SER A 633 25.13 -2.15 -22.20
C SER A 633 26.07 -1.58 -23.28
N ALA A 634 26.30 -2.32 -24.39
CA ALA A 634 27.03 -1.80 -25.55
C ALA A 634 26.30 -0.60 -26.18
N TRP A 635 24.97 -0.69 -26.33
CA TRP A 635 24.16 0.40 -26.86
C TRP A 635 24.20 1.64 -25.96
N TYR A 636 24.05 1.46 -24.64
CA TYR A 636 24.21 2.55 -23.68
C TYR A 636 25.56 3.25 -23.81
N ALA A 637 26.64 2.48 -23.96
CA ALA A 637 27.98 3.01 -24.13
C ALA A 637 28.19 3.79 -25.44
N MET A 638 27.49 3.43 -26.51
CA MET A 638 27.63 4.08 -27.82
C MET A 638 26.67 5.26 -28.04
N ALA A 639 25.58 5.35 -27.26
CA ALA A 639 24.59 6.40 -27.44
C ALA A 639 25.15 7.81 -27.12
N ASP A 640 24.88 8.77 -28.01
CA ASP A 640 25.17 10.20 -27.77
C ASP A 640 24.08 10.83 -26.90
N VAL A 641 22.83 10.41 -27.09
CA VAL A 641 21.67 10.86 -26.31
C VAL A 641 20.88 9.64 -25.85
N MET A 642 20.62 9.54 -24.54
CA MET A 642 19.63 8.62 -24.00
C MET A 642 18.32 9.36 -23.79
N TRP A 643 17.24 8.88 -24.40
CA TRP A 643 15.96 9.58 -24.42
C TRP A 643 14.89 8.80 -23.66
N ILE A 644 14.80 9.04 -22.35
CA ILE A 644 13.90 8.35 -21.43
C ILE A 644 12.73 9.25 -21.09
N THR A 645 11.60 9.06 -21.78
CA THR A 645 10.46 10.00 -21.72
C THR A 645 9.14 9.35 -21.28
N PRO A 646 9.11 8.56 -20.19
CA PRO A 646 7.85 8.00 -19.71
C PRO A 646 6.89 9.11 -19.27
N LEU A 647 5.60 8.95 -19.59
CA LEU A 647 4.51 9.79 -19.11
C LEU A 647 4.36 9.70 -17.59
N ARG A 648 4.67 8.52 -17.03
CA ARG A 648 4.79 8.28 -15.58
C ARG A 648 5.68 7.09 -15.32
N ASP A 649 6.58 7.18 -14.34
CA ASP A 649 7.42 6.05 -13.94
C ASP A 649 7.74 6.11 -12.44
N GLY A 650 7.69 4.96 -11.75
CA GLY A 650 8.02 4.87 -10.33
C GLY A 650 9.45 5.33 -10.03
N LEU A 651 10.39 4.96 -10.91
CA LEU A 651 11.80 5.36 -10.84
C LEU A 651 12.43 5.50 -12.24
N ASN A 652 12.55 4.38 -12.97
CA ASN A 652 13.33 4.18 -14.21
C ASN A 652 14.83 3.84 -13.99
N LEU A 653 15.15 2.54 -13.94
CA LEU A 653 16.53 2.05 -13.79
C LEU A 653 17.36 2.19 -15.07
N VAL A 654 16.73 2.16 -16.24
CA VAL A 654 17.41 2.30 -17.54
C VAL A 654 18.18 3.63 -17.62
N ALA A 655 17.61 4.72 -17.08
CA ALA A 655 18.30 6.01 -16.98
C ALA A 655 19.61 5.91 -16.18
N LYS A 656 19.57 5.21 -15.04
CA LYS A 656 20.77 4.97 -14.20
C LYS A 656 21.76 4.04 -14.92
N GLU A 657 21.29 3.04 -15.66
CA GLU A 657 22.15 2.07 -16.36
C GLU A 657 22.96 2.77 -17.46
N PHE A 658 22.31 3.66 -18.21
CA PHE A 658 22.98 4.51 -19.20
C PHE A 658 24.06 5.38 -18.57
N VAL A 659 23.73 6.07 -17.47
CA VAL A 659 24.68 6.92 -16.73
C VAL A 659 25.88 6.10 -16.25
N ALA A 660 25.64 4.92 -15.67
CA ALA A 660 26.70 4.03 -15.21
C ALA A 660 27.60 3.59 -16.36
N ALA A 661 27.03 3.17 -17.50
CA ALA A 661 27.81 2.71 -18.64
C ALA A 661 28.68 3.82 -19.26
N GLN A 662 28.11 5.01 -19.43
CA GLN A 662 28.84 6.18 -19.92
C GLN A 662 29.92 6.64 -18.93
N GLY A 663 29.59 6.71 -17.64
CA GLY A 663 30.54 7.14 -16.60
C GLY A 663 31.74 6.22 -16.45
N LEU A 664 31.51 4.89 -16.43
CA LEU A 664 32.57 3.88 -16.36
C LEU A 664 33.57 3.96 -17.52
N LEU A 665 33.13 4.43 -18.70
CA LEU A 665 33.97 4.58 -19.89
C LEU A 665 34.54 5.99 -20.06
N GLY A 666 34.28 6.92 -19.12
CA GLY A 666 34.67 8.33 -19.27
C GLY A 666 34.01 9.00 -20.48
N GLY A 667 32.78 8.58 -20.77
CA GLY A 667 31.99 9.02 -21.92
C GLY A 667 31.50 10.46 -21.82
N ARG A 668 30.50 10.77 -22.65
CA ARG A 668 29.88 12.11 -22.69
C ARG A 668 28.44 12.08 -23.22
N GLY A 669 27.79 10.93 -23.12
CA GLY A 669 26.39 10.80 -23.50
C GLY A 669 25.51 11.70 -22.64
N VAL A 670 24.46 12.26 -23.24
CA VAL A 670 23.51 13.17 -22.58
C VAL A 670 22.24 12.41 -22.23
N LEU A 671 21.82 12.48 -20.97
CA LEU A 671 20.54 11.93 -20.53
C LEU A 671 19.44 13.00 -20.67
N VAL A 672 18.47 12.74 -21.55
CA VAL A 672 17.18 13.45 -21.58
C VAL A 672 16.17 12.61 -20.83
N LEU A 673 15.56 13.19 -19.78
CA LEU A 673 14.75 12.46 -18.82
C LEU A 673 13.41 13.15 -18.59
N SER A 674 12.32 12.38 -18.62
CA SER A 674 11.00 12.87 -18.22
C SER A 674 11.03 13.41 -16.79
N GLU A 675 10.47 14.60 -16.57
CA GLU A 675 10.25 15.13 -15.22
C GLU A 675 9.23 14.32 -14.39
N PHE A 676 8.54 13.36 -15.00
CA PHE A 676 7.59 12.43 -14.36
C PHE A 676 8.16 11.03 -14.10
N ALA A 677 9.46 10.83 -14.36
CA ALA A 677 10.18 9.64 -13.91
C ALA A 677 10.73 9.87 -12.49
N GLY A 678 10.58 8.90 -11.58
CA GLY A 678 11.13 9.04 -10.22
C GLY A 678 12.63 9.31 -10.18
N ALA A 679 13.41 8.83 -11.14
CA ALA A 679 14.84 9.11 -11.24
C ALA A 679 15.14 10.60 -11.41
N ALA A 680 14.22 11.40 -11.97
CA ALA A 680 14.36 12.85 -12.09
C ALA A 680 14.45 13.55 -10.73
N ALA A 681 13.89 12.95 -9.67
CA ALA A 681 14.00 13.49 -8.32
C ALA A 681 15.42 13.40 -7.75
N GLU A 682 16.28 12.50 -8.24
CA GLU A 682 17.63 12.25 -7.71
C GLU A 682 18.74 12.65 -8.70
N LEU A 683 18.52 12.48 -10.01
CA LEU A 683 19.54 12.64 -11.06
C LEU A 683 19.76 14.10 -11.50
N LYS A 684 20.48 14.86 -10.66
CA LYS A 684 20.92 16.23 -10.95
C LYS A 684 21.99 16.21 -12.05
N GLY A 685 21.64 16.75 -13.21
CA GLY A 685 22.52 16.79 -14.39
C GLY A 685 21.81 16.38 -15.68
N ALA A 686 20.70 15.64 -15.58
CA ALA A 686 19.85 15.31 -16.72
C ALA A 686 19.22 16.58 -17.34
N LEU A 687 18.94 16.53 -18.63
CA LEU A 687 18.07 17.50 -19.28
C LEU A 687 16.63 17.04 -19.08
N LEU A 688 15.89 17.70 -18.20
CA LEU A 688 14.50 17.35 -17.92
C LEU A 688 13.60 17.80 -19.06
N THR A 689 12.57 17.01 -19.35
CA THR A 689 11.56 17.32 -20.36
C THR A 689 10.17 16.89 -19.91
N ASN A 690 9.15 17.62 -20.35
CA ASN A 690 7.76 17.29 -20.17
C ASN A 690 7.27 16.43 -21.36
N PRO A 691 7.03 15.13 -21.18
CA PRO A 691 6.56 14.24 -22.25
C PRO A 691 5.12 14.51 -22.71
N HIS A 692 4.36 15.35 -21.99
CA HIS A 692 3.04 15.81 -22.42
C HIS A 692 3.10 17.03 -23.34
N ASP A 693 4.28 17.63 -23.51
CA ASP A 693 4.53 18.72 -24.47
C ASP A 693 5.42 18.20 -25.62
N PRO A 694 4.83 17.86 -26.78
CA PRO A 694 5.60 17.41 -27.95
C PRO A 694 6.64 18.43 -28.43
N ALA A 695 6.45 19.73 -28.15
CA ALA A 695 7.40 20.75 -28.53
C ALA A 695 8.64 20.73 -27.63
N ASP A 696 8.43 20.64 -26.32
CA ASP A 696 9.52 20.49 -25.35
C ASP A 696 10.31 19.19 -25.56
N LEU A 697 9.63 18.06 -25.82
CA LEU A 697 10.29 16.80 -26.14
C LEU A 697 11.29 16.93 -27.30
N ALA A 698 10.82 17.49 -28.41
CA ALA A 698 11.66 17.68 -29.60
C ALA A 698 12.78 18.69 -29.33
N GLN A 699 12.48 19.83 -28.70
CA GLN A 699 13.44 20.89 -28.43
C GLN A 699 14.54 20.45 -27.46
N THR A 700 14.18 19.71 -26.40
CA THR A 700 15.15 19.22 -25.42
C THR A 700 16.04 18.12 -26.03
N CYS A 701 15.49 17.26 -26.90
CA CYS A 701 16.31 16.32 -27.68
C CYS A 701 17.27 17.06 -28.64
N TYR A 702 16.79 18.11 -29.33
CA TYR A 702 17.62 18.96 -30.17
C TYR A 702 18.77 19.61 -29.39
N LEU A 703 18.47 20.14 -28.20
CA LEU A 703 19.47 20.70 -27.28
C LEU A 703 20.50 19.64 -26.89
N ALA A 704 20.05 18.44 -26.50
CA ALA A 704 20.92 17.33 -26.10
C ALA A 704 21.89 16.93 -27.23
N LEU A 705 21.39 16.85 -28.47
CA LEU A 705 22.23 16.57 -29.65
C LEU A 705 23.30 17.65 -29.86
N ASN A 706 23.03 18.90 -29.52
CA ASN A 706 23.91 20.04 -29.78
C ASN A 706 24.70 20.52 -28.56
N LEU A 707 24.61 19.81 -27.43
CA LEU A 707 25.24 20.21 -26.19
C LEU A 707 26.78 20.28 -26.33
N PRO A 708 27.45 21.35 -25.85
CA PRO A 708 28.90 21.41 -25.84
C PRO A 708 29.51 20.23 -25.09
N LYS A 709 30.59 19.67 -25.63
CA LYS A 709 31.25 18.46 -25.07
C LYS A 709 31.64 18.63 -23.59
N SER A 710 32.10 19.82 -23.20
CA SER A 710 32.48 20.12 -21.81
C SER A 710 31.29 20.13 -20.86
N GLU A 711 30.14 20.65 -21.31
CA GLU A 711 28.90 20.64 -20.53
C GLU A 711 28.35 19.22 -20.40
N ALA A 712 28.32 18.45 -21.50
CA ALA A 712 27.90 17.05 -21.48
C ALA A 712 28.71 16.20 -20.49
N GLN A 713 30.04 16.38 -20.48
CA GLN A 713 30.94 15.71 -19.53
C GLN A 713 30.73 16.18 -18.09
N ALA A 714 30.45 17.46 -17.85
CA ALA A 714 30.17 17.96 -16.51
C ALA A 714 28.88 17.36 -15.95
N ARG A 715 27.80 17.37 -16.74
CA ARG A 715 26.51 16.77 -16.38
C ARG A 715 26.62 15.27 -16.14
N LEU A 716 27.32 14.54 -17.01
CA LEU A 716 27.51 13.10 -16.84
C LEU A 716 28.29 12.76 -15.57
N ARG A 717 29.32 13.54 -15.21
CA ARG A 717 30.06 13.33 -13.96
C ARG A 717 29.16 13.48 -12.74
N GLU A 718 28.36 14.54 -12.68
CA GLU A 718 27.40 14.74 -11.59
C GLU A 718 26.41 13.58 -11.48
N LEU A 719 25.83 13.16 -12.61
CA LEU A 719 24.93 12.01 -12.67
C LEU A 719 25.61 10.71 -12.21
N PHE A 720 26.84 10.46 -12.66
CA PHE A 720 27.58 9.24 -12.35
C PHE A 720 27.97 9.17 -10.88
N ASP A 721 28.40 10.28 -10.29
CA ASP A 721 28.71 10.37 -8.86
C ASP A 721 27.48 10.00 -8.02
N ILE A 722 26.29 10.48 -8.40
CA ILE A 722 25.02 10.15 -7.73
C ILE A 722 24.69 8.66 -7.86
N VAL A 723 24.82 8.10 -9.07
CA VAL A 723 24.49 6.68 -9.35
C VAL A 723 25.46 5.74 -8.64
N CYS A 724 26.75 6.09 -8.55
CA CYS A 724 27.75 5.30 -7.82
C CYS A 724 27.58 5.39 -6.31
N PHE A 725 27.22 6.57 -5.78
CA PHE A 725 27.03 6.74 -4.34
C PHE A 725 25.74 6.06 -3.84
N ASN A 726 24.66 6.14 -4.63
CA ASN A 726 23.37 5.52 -4.32
C ASN A 726 23.23 4.18 -5.06
N ASP A 727 24.20 3.29 -4.85
CA ASP A 727 24.21 1.95 -5.41
C ASP A 727 23.15 1.05 -4.77
N ILE A 728 23.07 -0.18 -5.25
CA ILE A 728 22.06 -1.13 -4.80
C ILE A 728 22.22 -1.55 -3.33
N ARG A 729 23.46 -1.59 -2.82
CA ARG A 729 23.74 -1.98 -1.43
C ARG A 729 23.27 -0.88 -0.50
N ARG A 730 23.60 0.37 -0.84
CA ARG A 730 23.14 1.54 -0.07
C ARG A 730 21.62 1.62 0.01
N TRP A 731 20.90 1.36 -1.08
CA TRP A 731 19.43 1.30 -1.05
C TRP A 731 18.91 0.32 0.02
N GLY A 732 19.56 -0.84 0.09
CA GLY A 732 19.27 -1.86 1.07
C GLY A 732 19.54 -1.50 2.51
N GLU A 733 20.76 -1.04 2.76
CA GLU A 733 21.24 -0.60 4.06
C GLU A 733 20.39 0.57 4.58
N ASP A 734 20.14 1.59 3.75
CA ASP A 734 19.30 2.75 4.08
C ASP A 734 17.87 2.30 4.43
N PHE A 735 17.28 1.36 3.67
CA PHE A 735 15.94 0.85 3.96
C PHE A 735 15.89 0.06 5.27
N LEU A 736 16.78 -0.92 5.44
CA LEU A 736 16.80 -1.77 6.64
C LEU A 736 17.15 -0.98 7.91
N ALA A 737 18.00 0.04 7.81
CA ALA A 737 18.24 0.98 8.90
C ALA A 737 16.97 1.73 9.29
N GLY A 738 16.10 2.07 8.33
CA GLY A 738 14.80 2.68 8.60
C GLY A 738 13.81 1.74 9.30
N VAL A 739 13.89 0.43 9.01
CA VAL A 739 13.06 -0.62 9.64
C VAL A 739 13.48 -0.89 11.08
N GLN A 740 14.79 -0.85 11.36
CA GLN A 740 15.31 -1.07 12.71
C GLN A 740 14.95 0.11 13.62
N VAL A 741 14.42 -0.19 14.80
CA VAL A 741 14.19 0.81 15.85
C VAL A 741 15.53 1.09 16.50
N GLU A 742 15.94 2.36 16.57
CA GLU A 742 16.99 2.75 17.52
C GLU A 742 16.45 2.41 18.92
N GLU A 743 16.97 1.35 19.55
CA GLU A 743 16.95 1.27 21.00
C GLU A 743 17.60 2.56 21.49
N GLU A 744 16.87 3.35 22.29
CA GLU A 744 17.35 4.60 22.85
C GLU A 744 18.78 4.40 23.36
N ARG A 745 19.76 4.97 22.65
CA ARG A 745 21.11 5.06 23.20
C ARG A 745 20.98 5.89 24.46
N GLU A 746 21.22 5.26 25.62
CA GLU A 746 21.31 5.96 26.90
C GLU A 746 22.09 7.26 26.69
N PRO A 747 21.57 8.42 27.14
CA PRO A 747 22.27 9.67 26.97
C PRO A 747 23.65 9.51 27.59
N LEU A 748 24.69 9.67 26.75
CA LEU A 748 26.08 9.75 27.17
C LEU A 748 26.15 10.74 28.33
N THR A 749 26.26 10.20 29.54
CA THR A 749 26.56 10.98 30.72
C THR A 749 27.95 11.54 30.49
N LEU A 750 28.01 12.83 30.18
CA LEU A 750 29.26 13.58 30.21
C LEU A 750 29.78 13.52 31.66
N VAL A 751 30.70 12.60 31.91
CA VAL A 751 31.48 12.57 33.13
C VAL A 751 32.58 13.63 32.99
N GLY A 752 32.44 14.69 33.81
CA GLY A 752 33.48 15.51 34.44
C GLY A 752 34.72 15.88 33.63
#